data_AF-A0A2E5XGV3-F1
#
_entry.id   AF-A0A2E5XGV3-F1
#
_cell.length_a   1.000
_cell.length_b   1.000
_cell.length_c   1.000
_cell.angle_alpha   90.00
_cell.angle_beta   90.00
_cell.angle_gamma   90.00
#
_symmetry.space_group_name_H-M   'P 1'
#
loop_
_entity.id
_entity.type
_entity.pdbx_description
1 polymer ?
#
loop_
_entity_poly.entity_id
_entity_poly.type
_entity_poly.pdbx_seq_one_letter_code
_entity_poly.pdbx_strand_id
1 'polypeptide(L)'
;MHPLALAAGIIALAATSAQSATEPTWNFNNNLAGWTVTAGVSAFQDAGIEPAQATGTRAHDAAHPVFVLTSPEINFNLSNVSAVDNVIDILWVGGRGNQNNSADPANLAAVTGYNGGVTNNQGQKGLGFRNLLTGNYDFVDYDTADNGDVETRSYTQADLVANGIDPNASYALDFFTTDDGGWGWTRLNEVNVDAGTLLPLITEDTDEDGINDGREQVLVGNLTDLGPGDFDGDGVNDPEEINDNKTDPTNPDTDGDGSNDGDEKTRETDPLNADSDSDGLSDGVETNTGTFVSLTDTGTDPLNRDSDGDGVSDGPEADYDSDPLDPASVPVTPVVQPSFIPINPTPEGNYGPGLSPGLDYQQNTWGAIIKNERSRNNYDIHTQGNITPNSSQTTVVPWASHGGGGNFSTRDSAFVYGGGDNFTVRLNGYLDMRTYDAGTYTLHLVSDDTQYFIMDTVNGPVVVDDPSCCGEVTSSFTITIPGMFPFDNVFGEEAGGEYYDVAISGPGIPGIVALGDTENGSPPVFPIAAAPKDDDEDGLPDTWELSWDGIEDLEQLSPAADFDADGLSDQVEFISDTDPTKTDTDDDGVNDGDEVANTTDPNNPDSDNDRLSDGVETNTGIFVDSDNTGTDPLNNDSDGDLLSDFIEVTDASRDPHTSEPPGEGDLLADLTVYYDFDNNLLDQAHLIRGTASATADNLDFASGHPGTYDTGLFGGAGYFGPGTEGGHAEAPFSIDIDGDLAGPSREITVQWWGRVDAFTTGWQAGVARGEGENWRFHRWGDNPTMAWQGGGGDITPPEATDFPVADGEWHHFVGTSSAITNTKVLYIDGVEAVSSAVGTPIAVDTTLPLMVGENPGANNREWNGGIDDVAIWRRALTAEQILAIYSAGIEGQSLADLIDGPAADPLALAVSLSELDPLTLRAEFNTEAGKQYDILVSQDLSTPVDAWDELTGAQDIPADPSGRASIVFAAPFPGEGFIKIREENGPPLFADDFESGAGEWEAVVNDEEGNSQWELGTPVGTNGPDGGSGESASAWSTNLGNYGPNSDISLFSPAIDMTNLPGAQLTFQAWRDTDLFGESASVRFRKVDDNTLLGAEEAIDMSSFDQAYQEISIPFPVEAAGEILRIEFNFVSDGTNDDFSGLTIDDIRVDAMNP
;
A
#
# COMPACT_ATOMS: atom_id res chain seq x y z
N MET A 1 39.13 -65.03 3.53
CA MET A 1 38.66 -66.02 4.53
C MET A 1 37.54 -65.35 5.30
N HIS A 2 36.31 -65.85 5.15
CA HIS A 2 35.08 -65.55 5.91
C HIS A 2 35.25 -65.86 7.43
N PRO A 3 34.39 -65.39 8.37
CA PRO A 3 32.89 -65.45 8.42
C PRO A 3 32.16 -64.13 8.80
N LEU A 4 30.91 -63.84 8.35
CA LEU A 4 29.55 -64.26 8.83
C LEU A 4 29.28 -63.93 10.32
N ALA A 5 28.10 -63.55 10.84
CA ALA A 5 26.79 -63.02 10.41
C ALA A 5 25.84 -63.05 11.65
N LEU A 6 24.70 -62.31 11.59
CA LEU A 6 23.44 -62.43 12.39
C LEU A 6 23.43 -61.88 13.84
N ALA A 7 22.40 -61.19 14.36
CA ALA A 7 20.97 -60.99 14.02
C ALA A 7 20.53 -59.61 14.60
N ALA A 8 19.52 -58.88 14.10
CA ALA A 8 18.16 -59.28 13.80
C ALA A 8 17.54 -58.36 12.72
N GLY A 9 16.53 -58.88 12.02
CA GLY A 9 15.72 -58.11 11.09
C GLY A 9 14.23 -58.29 11.34
N ILE A 10 13.50 -57.61 10.46
CA ILE A 10 12.12 -57.86 9.98
C ILE A 10 11.01 -57.14 10.77
N ILE A 11 10.52 -56.07 10.14
CA ILE A 11 9.14 -55.52 9.93
C ILE A 11 9.41 -54.01 9.66
N ALA A 12 9.03 -53.34 8.56
CA ALA A 12 7.89 -53.49 7.67
C ALA A 12 8.25 -53.20 6.20
N LEU A 13 7.44 -53.80 5.34
CA LEU A 13 7.33 -53.60 3.91
C LEU A 13 6.12 -52.65 3.68
N ALA A 14 6.18 -51.82 2.63
CA ALA A 14 5.23 -50.78 2.17
C ALA A 14 5.54 -49.39 2.75
N ALA A 15 5.86 -48.34 1.98
CA ALA A 15 5.43 -48.01 0.63
C ALA A 15 6.62 -47.78 -0.34
N THR A 16 6.55 -48.44 -1.50
CA THR A 16 7.35 -48.11 -2.67
C THR A 16 6.41 -47.56 -3.73
N SER A 17 6.38 -46.24 -3.89
CA SER A 17 6.16 -45.52 -5.14
C SER A 17 6.28 -44.03 -4.84
N ALA A 18 7.41 -43.41 -5.18
CA ALA A 18 7.46 -41.96 -5.29
C ALA A 18 6.51 -41.59 -6.44
N GLN A 19 5.33 -41.10 -6.08
CA GLN A 19 4.31 -40.61 -7.00
C GLN A 19 4.79 -39.27 -7.57
N SER A 20 4.62 -39.11 -8.88
CA SER A 20 4.67 -37.81 -9.55
C SER A 20 3.74 -36.82 -8.85
N ALA A 21 4.11 -35.53 -8.83
CA ALA A 21 3.31 -34.41 -8.36
C ALA A 21 1.90 -34.38 -8.99
N THR A 22 0.97 -35.08 -8.35
CA THR A 22 -0.48 -35.02 -8.52
C THR A 22 -1.04 -35.32 -7.14
N GLU A 23 -1.78 -34.37 -6.55
CA GLU A 23 -2.68 -34.50 -5.38
C GLU A 23 -2.45 -35.77 -4.51
N PRO A 24 -1.82 -35.70 -3.33
CA PRO A 24 -1.84 -36.79 -2.36
C PRO A 24 -3.28 -37.20 -2.01
N THR A 25 -3.75 -38.22 -2.71
CA THR A 25 -5.10 -38.79 -2.59
C THR A 25 -5.03 -40.09 -1.77
N TRP A 26 -5.55 -40.08 -0.54
CA TRP A 26 -5.73 -41.28 0.27
C TRP A 26 -7.10 -41.90 0.02
N ASN A 27 -7.09 -43.03 -0.71
CA ASN A 27 -8.32 -43.75 -1.03
C ASN A 27 -8.45 -45.05 -0.21
N PHE A 28 -9.53 -45.17 0.56
CA PHE A 28 -9.76 -46.26 1.53
C PHE A 28 -10.54 -47.46 0.97
N ASN A 29 -10.51 -47.66 -0.35
CA ASN A 29 -11.22 -48.74 -1.05
C ASN A 29 -11.00 -50.15 -0.48
N ASN A 30 -9.76 -50.48 -0.09
CA ASN A 30 -9.39 -51.83 0.40
C ASN A 30 -8.12 -51.90 1.28
N ASN A 31 -7.56 -50.76 1.69
CA ASN A 31 -6.37 -50.68 2.55
C ASN A 31 -6.43 -49.41 3.41
N LEU A 32 -5.52 -49.29 4.40
CA LEU A 32 -5.47 -48.13 5.31
C LEU A 32 -4.75 -46.90 4.71
N ALA A 33 -4.23 -46.99 3.48
CA ALA A 33 -3.53 -45.89 2.79
C ALA A 33 -2.44 -45.16 3.62
N GLY A 34 -1.76 -45.85 4.54
CA GLY A 34 -0.74 -45.26 5.42
C GLY A 34 -1.27 -44.73 6.75
N TRP A 35 -2.59 -44.64 6.92
CA TRP A 35 -3.23 -44.27 8.18
C TRP A 35 -3.16 -45.42 9.20
N THR A 36 -3.26 -45.08 10.48
CA THR A 36 -3.17 -46.02 11.60
C THR A 36 -4.46 -46.03 12.42
N VAL A 37 -4.95 -47.21 12.79
CA VAL A 37 -6.07 -47.33 13.72
C VAL A 37 -5.54 -47.19 15.14
N THR A 38 -5.74 -46.02 15.74
CA THR A 38 -5.25 -45.68 17.08
C THR A 38 -6.25 -46.10 18.17
N ALA A 39 -7.53 -46.22 17.83
CA ALA A 39 -8.56 -46.82 18.68
C ALA A 39 -9.58 -47.63 17.87
N GLY A 40 -10.11 -48.70 18.46
CA GLY A 40 -11.18 -49.52 17.86
C GLY A 40 -10.70 -50.63 16.90
N VAL A 41 -11.61 -51.13 16.07
CA VAL A 41 -11.35 -52.15 15.04
C VAL A 41 -12.03 -51.69 13.76
N SER A 42 -11.36 -51.81 12.59
CA SER A 42 -11.91 -51.41 11.29
C SER A 42 -12.30 -52.60 10.39
N ALA A 43 -13.12 -52.31 9.38
CA ALA A 43 -13.38 -53.18 8.23
C ALA A 43 -13.44 -52.35 6.93
N PHE A 44 -13.10 -52.98 5.80
CA PHE A 44 -13.21 -52.37 4.47
C PHE A 44 -14.43 -52.91 3.73
N GLN A 45 -15.29 -52.03 3.22
CA GLN A 45 -16.40 -52.45 2.37
C GLN A 45 -16.98 -51.32 1.50
N ASP A 46 -17.50 -51.67 0.33
CA ASP A 46 -18.24 -50.77 -0.58
C ASP A 46 -17.47 -49.49 -0.96
N ALA A 47 -16.13 -49.54 -1.06
CA ALA A 47 -15.24 -48.42 -1.41
C ALA A 47 -14.88 -47.43 -0.27
N GLY A 48 -14.88 -47.88 1.00
CA GLY A 48 -14.39 -47.08 2.14
C GLY A 48 -14.04 -47.90 3.38
N ILE A 49 -13.56 -47.22 4.43
CA ILE A 49 -13.25 -47.79 5.74
C ILE A 49 -14.32 -47.43 6.78
N GLU A 50 -14.78 -48.43 7.52
CA GLU A 50 -15.82 -48.30 8.55
C GLU A 50 -15.40 -48.98 9.88
N PRO A 51 -15.97 -48.56 11.03
CA PRO A 51 -15.81 -49.28 12.29
C PRO A 51 -16.39 -50.70 12.24
N ALA A 52 -15.76 -51.63 12.96
CA ALA A 52 -16.14 -53.04 13.01
C ALA A 52 -16.30 -53.56 14.44
N GLN A 53 -17.05 -54.65 14.59
CA GLN A 53 -17.10 -55.37 15.87
C GLN A 53 -15.72 -55.97 16.20
N ALA A 54 -15.45 -56.24 17.48
CA ALA A 54 -14.21 -56.88 17.94
C ALA A 54 -13.87 -58.24 17.28
N THR A 55 -14.80 -58.83 16.51
CA THR A 55 -14.62 -60.07 15.74
C THR A 55 -14.25 -59.84 14.27
N GLY A 56 -14.14 -58.58 13.81
CA GLY A 56 -13.79 -58.22 12.42
C GLY A 56 -14.94 -58.41 11.41
N THR A 57 -16.20 -58.43 11.88
CA THR A 57 -17.39 -58.49 11.02
C THR A 57 -18.21 -57.20 11.13
N ARG A 58 -18.96 -56.87 10.06
CA ARG A 58 -19.77 -55.64 9.93
C ARG A 58 -20.55 -55.31 11.20
N ALA A 59 -20.45 -54.07 11.67
CA ALA A 59 -21.22 -53.53 12.78
C ALA A 59 -22.46 -52.74 12.29
N HIS A 60 -23.08 -53.17 11.19
CA HIS A 60 -24.09 -52.41 10.44
C HIS A 60 -25.35 -51.97 11.22
N ASP A 61 -25.47 -52.37 12.50
CA ASP A 61 -26.53 -52.00 13.46
C ASP A 61 -26.10 -52.35 14.92
N ALA A 62 -24.80 -52.34 15.26
CA ALA A 62 -24.34 -52.86 16.56
C ALA A 62 -23.25 -52.00 17.20
N ALA A 63 -23.43 -51.68 18.49
CA ALA A 63 -22.47 -50.96 19.30
C ALA A 63 -21.03 -51.46 19.10
N HIS A 64 -20.13 -50.53 18.80
CA HIS A 64 -18.70 -50.76 18.70
C HIS A 64 -17.96 -49.81 19.64
N PRO A 65 -16.75 -50.16 20.11
CA PRO A 65 -15.91 -49.20 20.82
C PRO A 65 -15.58 -48.01 19.92
N VAL A 66 -15.14 -46.89 20.52
CA VAL A 66 -14.63 -45.73 19.79
C VAL A 66 -13.63 -46.19 18.74
N PHE A 67 -13.82 -45.68 17.53
CA PHE A 67 -12.91 -45.91 16.42
C PHE A 67 -12.24 -44.58 16.06
N VAL A 68 -10.91 -44.57 16.08
CA VAL A 68 -10.09 -43.44 15.61
C VAL A 68 -9.11 -43.97 14.58
N LEU A 69 -9.11 -43.34 13.42
CA LEU A 69 -8.19 -43.56 12.32
C LEU A 69 -7.37 -42.29 12.14
N THR A 70 -6.06 -42.40 12.32
CA THR A 70 -5.13 -41.27 12.35
C THR A 70 -4.26 -41.28 11.10
N SER A 71 -4.13 -40.14 10.43
CA SER A 71 -3.25 -39.97 9.27
C SER A 71 -1.78 -40.04 9.66
N PRO A 72 -0.87 -40.19 8.67
CA PRO A 72 0.51 -39.71 8.82
C PRO A 72 0.55 -38.23 9.19
N GLU A 73 1.69 -37.75 9.66
CA GLU A 73 1.94 -36.32 9.87
C GLU A 73 1.78 -35.54 8.56
N ILE A 74 1.22 -34.34 8.69
CA ILE A 74 0.92 -33.39 7.63
C ILE A 74 1.50 -32.05 8.08
N ASN A 75 2.41 -31.51 7.28
CA ASN A 75 2.98 -30.18 7.47
C ASN A 75 2.45 -29.31 6.34
N PHE A 76 1.71 -28.26 6.70
CA PHE A 76 1.14 -27.35 5.73
C PHE A 76 2.21 -26.36 5.25
N ASN A 77 2.15 -26.00 3.98
CA ASN A 77 2.82 -24.84 3.40
C ASN A 77 1.73 -24.03 2.71
N LEU A 78 1.09 -23.15 3.49
CA LEU A 78 -0.05 -22.38 3.00
C LEU A 78 0.38 -21.19 2.12
N SER A 79 1.65 -20.79 2.12
CA SER A 79 2.17 -19.68 1.30
C SER A 79 2.30 -20.01 -0.19
N ASN A 80 2.22 -21.29 -0.57
CA ASN A 80 2.31 -21.74 -1.96
C ASN A 80 0.95 -22.05 -2.62
N VAL A 81 -0.17 -21.76 -1.95
CA VAL A 81 -1.52 -22.11 -2.44
C VAL A 81 -2.38 -20.88 -2.61
N SER A 82 -3.13 -20.82 -3.71
CA SER A 82 -4.04 -19.72 -3.97
C SER A 82 -5.16 -19.68 -2.92
N ALA A 83 -5.49 -18.49 -2.41
CA ALA A 83 -6.52 -18.30 -1.38
C ALA A 83 -7.94 -18.80 -1.78
N VAL A 84 -8.18 -19.07 -3.07
CA VAL A 84 -9.47 -19.54 -3.61
C VAL A 84 -9.53 -21.05 -3.88
N ASP A 85 -8.41 -21.78 -3.81
CA ASP A 85 -8.39 -23.21 -4.06
C ASP A 85 -8.63 -24.03 -2.77
N ASN A 86 -9.23 -25.22 -2.93
CA ASN A 86 -9.46 -26.14 -1.81
C ASN A 86 -8.14 -26.82 -1.43
N VAL A 87 -7.65 -26.56 -0.23
CA VAL A 87 -6.44 -27.17 0.34
C VAL A 87 -6.71 -28.64 0.71
N ILE A 88 -7.87 -28.95 1.28
CA ILE A 88 -8.23 -30.31 1.70
C ILE A 88 -9.68 -30.62 1.29
N ASP A 89 -9.86 -31.77 0.61
CA ASP A 89 -11.15 -32.35 0.29
C ASP A 89 -11.35 -33.70 0.97
N ILE A 90 -12.47 -33.88 1.66
CA ILE A 90 -12.79 -35.09 2.41
C ILE A 90 -14.13 -35.64 1.96
N LEU A 91 -14.12 -36.90 1.55
CA LEU A 91 -15.31 -37.64 1.15
C LEU A 91 -15.66 -38.70 2.18
N TRP A 92 -16.77 -38.50 2.89
CA TRP A 92 -17.35 -39.49 3.80
C TRP A 92 -18.82 -39.77 3.50
N VAL A 93 -19.35 -40.87 4.05
CA VAL A 93 -20.75 -41.29 3.86
C VAL A 93 -21.35 -41.69 5.19
N GLY A 94 -22.57 -41.24 5.51
CA GLY A 94 -23.35 -41.67 6.69
C GLY A 94 -24.06 -40.55 7.43
N GLY A 95 -24.95 -40.86 8.40
CA GLY A 95 -25.75 -39.89 9.17
C GLY A 95 -25.63 -40.01 10.70
N ARG A 96 -26.14 -39.01 11.44
CA ARG A 96 -25.99 -38.78 12.91
C ARG A 96 -26.58 -39.85 13.86
N GLY A 97 -26.07 -39.81 15.11
CA GLY A 97 -26.79 -40.08 16.36
C GLY A 97 -26.98 -38.80 17.22
N ASN A 98 -27.93 -38.81 18.16
CA ASN A 98 -28.36 -37.64 18.96
C ASN A 98 -27.40 -37.27 20.13
N GLN A 99 -27.06 -35.99 20.30
CA GLN A 99 -26.01 -35.44 21.20
C GLN A 99 -26.19 -35.60 22.72
N ASN A 100 -27.30 -36.14 23.23
CA ASN A 100 -27.65 -35.98 24.65
C ASN A 100 -26.78 -36.78 25.67
N ASN A 101 -25.65 -37.39 25.25
CA ASN A 101 -24.70 -38.05 26.15
C ASN A 101 -23.32 -38.44 25.52
N SER A 102 -22.85 -37.76 24.46
CA SER A 102 -21.56 -38.08 23.82
C SER A 102 -20.38 -37.32 24.43
N ALA A 103 -19.15 -37.78 24.16
CA ALA A 103 -17.93 -37.06 24.49
C ALA A 103 -17.88 -35.70 23.77
N ASP A 104 -17.18 -34.74 24.37
CA ASP A 104 -16.89 -33.46 23.72
C ASP A 104 -15.94 -33.69 22.54
N PRO A 105 -16.37 -33.44 21.28
CA PRO A 105 -15.55 -33.71 20.10
C PRO A 105 -14.32 -32.80 20.02
N ALA A 106 -14.34 -31.62 20.66
CA ALA A 106 -13.19 -30.71 20.70
C ALA A 106 -12.08 -31.20 21.65
N ASN A 107 -12.33 -32.24 22.45
CA ASN A 107 -11.38 -32.75 23.42
C ASN A 107 -10.91 -34.18 23.06
N LEU A 108 -9.66 -34.30 22.61
CA LEU A 108 -9.03 -35.57 22.24
C LEU A 108 -9.12 -36.63 23.34
N ALA A 109 -8.87 -36.26 24.60
CA ALA A 109 -8.92 -37.19 25.73
C ALA A 109 -10.35 -37.66 26.03
N ALA A 110 -11.36 -36.81 25.77
CA ALA A 110 -12.77 -37.18 25.88
C ALA A 110 -13.18 -38.14 24.75
N VAL A 111 -12.76 -37.87 23.51
CA VAL A 111 -13.03 -38.73 22.33
C VAL A 111 -12.38 -40.10 22.48
N THR A 112 -11.07 -40.14 22.78
CA THR A 112 -10.31 -41.41 22.91
C THR A 112 -10.61 -42.19 24.19
N GLY A 113 -11.07 -41.51 25.25
CA GLY A 113 -11.43 -42.11 26.54
C GLY A 113 -12.87 -42.62 26.65
N TYR A 114 -13.72 -42.37 25.65
CA TYR A 114 -15.15 -42.72 25.70
C TYR A 114 -15.35 -44.24 25.60
N ASN A 115 -15.89 -44.85 26.66
CA ASN A 115 -16.06 -46.30 26.76
C ASN A 115 -17.55 -46.64 26.65
N GLY A 116 -18.05 -46.65 25.41
CA GLY A 116 -19.46 -46.72 25.02
C GLY A 116 -20.38 -47.51 25.97
N GLY A 117 -21.43 -46.84 26.45
CA GLY A 117 -22.37 -47.38 27.42
C GLY A 117 -23.82 -47.18 26.99
N VAL A 118 -24.51 -48.30 26.77
CA VAL A 118 -25.97 -48.50 26.60
C VAL A 118 -26.65 -47.92 25.34
N THR A 119 -26.80 -48.79 24.34
CA THR A 119 -27.63 -48.68 23.11
C THR A 119 -28.85 -47.73 23.25
N ASN A 120 -28.73 -46.50 22.79
CA ASN A 120 -29.79 -45.49 22.79
C ASN A 120 -29.83 -44.58 21.54
N ASN A 121 -29.08 -44.90 20.47
CA ASN A 121 -28.99 -44.18 19.18
C ASN A 121 -28.31 -42.79 19.30
N GLN A 122 -27.15 -42.67 19.96
CA GLN A 122 -26.54 -41.37 20.33
C GLN A 122 -25.08 -41.17 19.92
N GLY A 123 -24.63 -41.81 18.83
CA GLY A 123 -23.25 -41.67 18.32
C GLY A 123 -22.88 -40.36 17.60
N GLN A 124 -21.58 -40.04 17.52
CA GLN A 124 -20.97 -38.92 16.78
C GLN A 124 -19.94 -39.39 15.74
N LYS A 125 -19.73 -38.58 14.69
CA LYS A 125 -18.64 -38.72 13.70
C LYS A 125 -18.02 -37.35 13.45
N GLY A 126 -16.71 -37.31 13.19
CA GLY A 126 -16.01 -36.07 12.89
C GLY A 126 -14.55 -36.29 12.52
N LEU A 127 -13.88 -35.18 12.20
CA LEU A 127 -12.47 -35.08 11.90
C LEU A 127 -11.83 -34.06 12.84
N GLY A 128 -10.75 -34.44 13.51
CA GLY A 128 -9.94 -33.51 14.30
C GLY A 128 -8.57 -33.30 13.68
N PHE A 129 -8.13 -32.04 13.65
CA PHE A 129 -6.76 -31.64 13.30
C PHE A 129 -5.94 -31.63 14.58
N ARG A 130 -5.19 -32.70 14.81
CA ARG A 130 -4.39 -32.85 16.02
C ARG A 130 -3.03 -32.23 15.82
N ASN A 131 -2.76 -31.15 16.54
CA ASN A 131 -1.45 -30.56 16.62
C ASN A 131 -0.49 -31.55 17.30
N LEU A 132 0.60 -31.89 16.64
CA LEU A 132 1.55 -32.88 17.14
C LEU A 132 2.47 -32.31 18.23
N LEU A 133 2.63 -30.99 18.31
CA LEU A 133 3.37 -30.28 19.35
C LEU A 133 2.56 -30.23 20.66
N THR A 134 1.31 -29.73 20.61
CA THR A 134 0.47 -29.58 21.80
C THR A 134 -0.24 -30.88 22.21
N GLY A 135 -0.43 -31.79 21.25
CA GLY A 135 -1.21 -33.02 21.40
C GLY A 135 -2.71 -32.80 21.48
N ASN A 136 -3.21 -31.57 21.31
CA ASN A 136 -4.63 -31.22 21.34
C ASN A 136 -5.21 -31.11 19.92
N TYR A 137 -6.54 -31.01 19.82
CA TYR A 137 -7.18 -30.64 18.55
C TYR A 137 -7.29 -29.12 18.49
N ASP A 138 -6.66 -28.51 17.49
CA ASP A 138 -6.76 -27.06 17.25
C ASP A 138 -8.06 -26.75 16.48
N PHE A 139 -8.46 -27.65 15.58
CA PHE A 139 -9.72 -27.60 14.88
C PHE A 139 -10.40 -28.98 14.86
N VAL A 140 -11.73 -29.00 15.03
CA VAL A 140 -12.55 -30.21 14.88
C VAL A 140 -13.79 -29.89 14.08
N ASP A 141 -13.92 -30.52 12.92
CA ASP A 141 -15.15 -30.49 12.14
C ASP A 141 -15.96 -31.76 12.34
N TYR A 142 -17.22 -31.61 12.74
CA TYR A 142 -18.12 -32.71 12.97
C TYR A 142 -19.52 -32.42 12.42
N ASP A 143 -20.19 -33.45 11.95
CA ASP A 143 -21.48 -33.31 11.27
C ASP A 143 -22.63 -33.11 12.27
N THR A 144 -23.44 -32.07 12.01
CA THR A 144 -24.61 -31.73 12.82
C THR A 144 -25.96 -32.23 12.31
N ALA A 145 -26.04 -32.77 11.09
CA ALA A 145 -27.28 -33.09 10.38
C ALA A 145 -27.60 -34.61 10.28
N ASP A 146 -28.85 -34.94 9.95
CA ASP A 146 -29.41 -36.32 9.95
C ASP A 146 -29.60 -36.89 8.52
N ASN A 147 -28.75 -36.51 7.57
CA ASN A 147 -28.88 -36.95 6.17
C ASN A 147 -27.89 -38.09 5.88
N GLY A 148 -28.40 -39.29 5.58
CA GLY A 148 -27.58 -40.48 5.27
C GLY A 148 -26.96 -40.47 3.86
N ASP A 149 -26.61 -39.30 3.33
CA ASP A 149 -26.08 -39.11 1.97
C ASP A 149 -24.53 -39.07 1.97
N VAL A 150 -23.96 -39.02 0.78
CA VAL A 150 -22.52 -38.82 0.56
C VAL A 150 -22.23 -37.33 0.74
N GLU A 151 -21.25 -37.00 1.58
CA GLU A 151 -20.86 -35.61 1.86
C GLU A 151 -19.39 -35.41 1.48
N THR A 152 -19.14 -34.34 0.73
CA THR A 152 -17.80 -33.79 0.52
C THR A 152 -17.66 -32.56 1.39
N ARG A 153 -16.61 -32.50 2.21
CA ARG A 153 -16.19 -31.27 2.90
C ARG A 153 -14.88 -30.80 2.31
N SER A 154 -14.81 -29.49 2.10
CA SER A 154 -13.68 -28.82 1.48
C SER A 154 -13.25 -27.69 2.37
N TYR A 155 -11.94 -27.50 2.54
CA TYR A 155 -11.37 -26.40 3.32
C TYR A 155 -10.38 -25.65 2.43
N THR A 156 -10.60 -24.34 2.28
CA THR A 156 -9.64 -23.42 1.66
C THR A 156 -8.56 -23.01 2.66
N GLN A 157 -7.53 -22.30 2.21
CA GLN A 157 -6.50 -21.74 3.10
C GLN A 157 -7.11 -20.81 4.16
N ALA A 158 -8.01 -19.91 3.75
CA ALA A 158 -8.69 -18.99 4.65
C ALA A 158 -9.56 -19.74 5.68
N ASP A 159 -10.20 -20.84 5.28
CA ASP A 159 -10.99 -21.67 6.22
C ASP A 159 -10.10 -22.31 7.28
N LEU A 160 -8.92 -22.79 6.92
CA LEU A 160 -8.01 -23.43 7.89
C LEU A 160 -7.45 -22.40 8.88
N VAL A 161 -6.95 -21.25 8.39
CA VAL A 161 -6.42 -20.17 9.24
C VAL A 161 -7.49 -19.60 10.16
N ALA A 162 -8.69 -19.31 9.64
CA ALA A 162 -9.80 -18.78 10.45
C ALA A 162 -10.29 -19.76 11.53
N ASN A 163 -10.02 -21.06 11.37
CA ASN A 163 -10.33 -22.07 12.37
C ASN A 163 -9.12 -22.41 13.27
N GLY A 164 -8.07 -21.58 13.26
CA GLY A 164 -6.92 -21.68 14.17
C GLY A 164 -5.92 -22.76 13.79
N ILE A 165 -5.88 -23.19 12.51
CA ILE A 165 -4.79 -24.02 12.00
C ILE A 165 -3.59 -23.13 11.70
N ASP A 166 -2.51 -23.39 12.41
CA ASP A 166 -1.23 -22.71 12.21
C ASP A 166 -0.48 -23.35 11.01
N PRO A 167 -0.18 -22.60 9.93
CA PRO A 167 0.57 -23.12 8.79
C PRO A 167 1.95 -23.67 9.17
N ASN A 168 2.54 -23.20 10.26
CA ASN A 168 3.89 -23.55 10.68
C ASN A 168 3.92 -24.76 11.63
N ALA A 169 2.76 -25.30 12.03
CA ALA A 169 2.65 -26.42 12.92
C ALA A 169 2.42 -27.77 12.19
N SER A 170 2.89 -28.86 12.81
CA SER A 170 2.69 -30.23 12.32
C SER A 170 1.39 -30.83 12.83
N TYR A 171 0.58 -31.39 11.93
CA TYR A 171 -0.73 -31.94 12.25
C TYR A 171 -0.85 -33.43 11.90
N ALA A 172 -1.76 -34.12 12.58
CA ALA A 172 -2.34 -35.38 12.11
C ALA A 172 -3.86 -35.29 12.09
N LEU A 173 -4.48 -35.78 11.02
CA LEU A 173 -5.92 -35.86 10.89
C LEU A 173 -6.43 -37.12 11.58
N ASP A 174 -7.29 -36.92 12.57
CA ASP A 174 -7.97 -38.01 13.28
C ASP A 174 -9.42 -38.08 12.83
N PHE A 175 -9.74 -39.09 12.02
CA PHE A 175 -11.13 -39.44 11.74
C PHE A 175 -11.66 -40.29 12.89
N PHE A 176 -12.71 -39.84 13.56
CA PHE A 176 -13.27 -40.53 14.72
C PHE A 176 -14.76 -40.83 14.56
N THR A 177 -15.17 -41.94 15.15
CA THR A 177 -16.58 -42.29 15.32
C THR A 177 -16.83 -42.84 16.72
N THR A 178 -17.95 -42.46 17.29
CA THR A 178 -18.50 -42.99 18.54
C THR A 178 -19.90 -43.52 18.20
N ASP A 179 -20.20 -44.81 18.35
CA ASP A 179 -21.56 -45.33 18.10
C ASP A 179 -21.92 -46.49 19.03
N ASP A 180 -23.19 -46.51 19.43
CA ASP A 180 -23.83 -47.52 20.27
C ASP A 180 -24.96 -48.29 19.58
N GLY A 181 -25.05 -48.24 18.25
CA GLY A 181 -25.89 -49.11 17.42
C GLY A 181 -27.28 -48.52 17.13
N GLY A 182 -27.42 -47.93 15.95
CA GLY A 182 -28.67 -47.47 15.34
C GLY A 182 -28.60 -47.52 13.80
N TRP A 183 -29.72 -47.20 13.11
CA TRP A 183 -29.84 -47.30 11.64
C TRP A 183 -29.05 -46.17 10.94
N GLY A 184 -27.74 -46.36 10.78
CA GLY A 184 -26.83 -45.43 10.08
C GLY A 184 -25.49 -46.12 9.81
N TRP A 185 -24.87 -45.83 8.67
CA TRP A 185 -23.64 -46.47 8.18
C TRP A 185 -22.63 -45.36 7.91
N THR A 186 -21.60 -45.24 8.75
CA THR A 186 -20.57 -44.20 8.66
C THR A 186 -19.25 -44.78 8.16
N ARG A 187 -18.68 -44.15 7.13
CA ARG A 187 -17.40 -44.56 6.54
C ARG A 187 -16.66 -43.38 5.92
N LEU A 188 -15.33 -43.47 5.95
CA LEU A 188 -14.43 -42.57 5.24
C LEU A 188 -14.06 -43.22 3.90
N ASN A 189 -14.26 -42.51 2.80
CA ASN A 189 -14.00 -43.03 1.45
C ASN A 189 -12.68 -42.50 0.90
N GLU A 190 -12.46 -41.19 0.99
CA GLU A 190 -11.33 -40.51 0.36
C GLU A 190 -10.94 -39.24 1.13
N VAL A 191 -9.65 -38.93 1.16
CA VAL A 191 -9.08 -37.64 1.63
C VAL A 191 -8.07 -37.19 0.58
N ASN A 192 -8.24 -35.99 0.05
CA ASN A 192 -7.35 -35.36 -0.92
C ASN A 192 -6.78 -34.09 -0.30
N VAL A 193 -5.49 -33.88 -0.50
CA VAL A 193 -4.79 -32.67 -0.09
C VAL A 193 -4.04 -32.13 -1.30
N ASP A 194 -4.07 -30.81 -1.49
CA ASP A 194 -3.37 -30.14 -2.59
C ASP A 194 -1.85 -30.40 -2.48
N ALA A 195 -1.25 -30.83 -3.58
CA ALA A 195 0.18 -31.14 -3.65
C ALA A 195 1.09 -29.92 -3.39
N GLY A 196 0.60 -28.69 -3.59
CA GLY A 196 1.32 -27.45 -3.27
C GLY A 196 1.42 -27.16 -1.76
N THR A 197 0.59 -27.82 -0.95
CA THR A 197 0.45 -27.55 0.49
C THR A 197 1.30 -28.42 1.40
N LEU A 198 2.02 -29.43 0.89
CA LEU A 198 2.76 -30.37 1.74
C LEU A 198 4.28 -30.15 1.65
N LEU A 199 4.90 -29.82 2.78
CA LEU A 199 6.36 -29.96 2.91
C LEU A 199 6.75 -31.45 2.85
N PRO A 200 7.87 -31.81 2.20
CA PRO A 200 8.40 -33.17 2.31
C PRO A 200 8.76 -33.43 3.78
N LEU A 201 8.11 -34.41 4.42
CA LEU A 201 8.46 -34.85 5.76
C LEU A 201 9.85 -35.52 5.75
N ILE A 202 10.89 -34.74 6.03
CA ILE A 202 12.25 -35.25 6.25
C ILE A 202 12.52 -35.11 7.75
N THR A 203 12.20 -36.16 8.51
CA THR A 203 12.47 -36.23 9.96
C THR A 203 13.87 -36.75 10.27
N GLU A 204 14.77 -36.72 9.29
CA GLU A 204 16.19 -37.02 9.51
C GLU A 204 16.87 -35.72 9.97
N ASP A 205 17.72 -35.82 10.98
CA ASP A 205 18.65 -34.80 11.46
C ASP A 205 20.01 -35.44 11.17
N THR A 206 20.54 -35.17 9.97
CA THR A 206 21.66 -35.91 9.37
C THR A 206 22.98 -35.54 10.03
N ASP A 207 23.11 -34.32 10.55
CA ASP A 207 24.33 -33.80 11.15
C ASP A 207 24.31 -33.70 12.69
N GLU A 208 23.19 -34.08 13.32
CA GLU A 208 22.95 -34.26 14.76
C GLU A 208 23.09 -32.95 15.57
N ASP A 209 22.68 -31.83 15.01
CA ASP A 209 22.84 -30.50 15.59
C ASP A 209 21.62 -30.02 16.42
N GLY A 210 20.49 -30.73 16.30
CA GLY A 210 19.25 -30.44 17.00
C GLY A 210 18.15 -29.81 16.14
N ILE A 211 18.43 -29.55 14.86
CA ILE A 211 17.50 -29.09 13.83
C ILE A 211 17.28 -30.26 12.85
N ASN A 212 16.14 -30.35 12.18
CA ASN A 212 15.91 -31.43 11.21
C ASN A 212 16.22 -30.96 9.78
N ASP A 213 16.65 -31.89 8.94
CA ASP A 213 17.10 -31.64 7.57
C ASP A 213 16.05 -30.90 6.73
N GLY A 214 14.76 -31.17 7.00
CA GLY A 214 13.65 -30.51 6.32
C GLY A 214 13.57 -29.02 6.65
N ARG A 215 13.85 -28.64 7.91
CA ARG A 215 13.80 -27.26 8.39
C ARG A 215 15.02 -26.48 7.93
N GLU A 216 16.20 -27.09 7.96
CA GLU A 216 17.43 -26.45 7.47
C GLU A 216 17.39 -26.23 5.95
N GLN A 217 16.84 -27.20 5.18
CA GLN A 217 16.62 -27.02 3.75
C GLN A 217 15.64 -25.89 3.41
N VAL A 218 14.66 -25.61 4.28
CA VAL A 218 13.68 -24.54 4.03
C VAL A 218 14.26 -23.18 4.37
N LEU A 219 14.96 -23.05 5.49
CA LEU A 219 15.46 -21.76 5.98
C LEU A 219 16.75 -21.33 5.27
N VAL A 220 17.71 -22.24 5.10
CA VAL A 220 19.05 -21.90 4.56
C VAL A 220 19.45 -22.73 3.34
N GLY A 221 18.58 -23.65 2.88
CA GLY A 221 18.81 -24.45 1.66
C GLY A 221 19.91 -25.52 1.79
N ASN A 222 20.48 -25.70 2.98
CA ASN A 222 21.55 -26.65 3.25
C ASN A 222 21.45 -27.20 4.68
N LEU A 223 22.31 -28.16 5.05
CA LEU A 223 22.25 -28.90 6.33
C LEU A 223 23.42 -28.55 7.27
N THR A 224 23.99 -27.36 7.14
CA THR A 224 25.24 -27.02 7.87
C THR A 224 25.33 -25.59 8.35
N ASP A 225 24.45 -24.72 7.85
CA ASP A 225 24.50 -23.29 8.15
C ASP A 225 23.73 -22.94 9.43
N LEU A 226 22.59 -23.59 9.67
CA LEU A 226 21.94 -23.56 10.98
C LEU A 226 22.52 -24.66 11.86
N GLY A 227 22.62 -24.41 13.17
CA GLY A 227 23.05 -25.37 14.17
C GLY A 227 23.36 -24.68 15.49
N PRO A 228 24.19 -25.22 16.40
CA PRO A 228 24.46 -24.58 17.71
C PRO A 228 25.19 -23.23 17.66
N GLY A 229 25.27 -22.59 16.49
CA GLY A 229 25.70 -21.22 16.27
C GLY A 229 24.57 -20.22 16.51
N ASP A 230 24.78 -19.02 16.00
CA ASP A 230 23.94 -17.83 16.10
C ASP A 230 24.10 -17.19 14.71
N PHE A 231 23.19 -17.55 13.81
CA PHE A 231 23.37 -17.40 12.37
C PHE A 231 23.20 -15.95 11.91
N ASP A 232 22.25 -15.21 12.46
CA ASP A 232 22.04 -13.78 12.21
C ASP A 232 22.80 -12.86 13.18
N GLY A 233 23.30 -13.38 14.29
CA GLY A 233 24.24 -12.68 15.16
C GLY A 233 23.59 -11.80 16.21
N ASP A 234 22.34 -12.05 16.57
CA ASP A 234 21.54 -11.28 17.53
C ASP A 234 21.83 -11.68 19.01
N GLY A 235 22.48 -12.82 19.23
CA GLY A 235 22.84 -13.33 20.54
C GLY A 235 21.95 -14.44 21.10
N VAL A 236 20.93 -14.89 20.36
CA VAL A 236 20.24 -16.16 20.54
C VAL A 236 20.92 -17.22 19.65
N ASN A 237 20.70 -18.52 19.89
CA ASN A 237 21.26 -19.56 19.03
C ASN A 237 20.17 -20.24 18.23
N ASP A 238 20.48 -20.70 17.02
CA ASP A 238 19.50 -21.19 16.07
C ASP A 238 18.57 -22.27 16.68
N PRO A 239 19.03 -23.29 17.44
CA PRO A 239 18.14 -24.27 18.03
C PRO A 239 17.25 -23.67 19.12
N GLU A 240 17.69 -22.64 19.83
CA GLU A 240 16.91 -21.94 20.85
C GLU A 240 15.87 -21.02 20.22
N GLU A 241 16.20 -20.29 19.17
CA GLU A 241 15.25 -19.52 18.35
C GLU A 241 14.17 -20.43 17.78
N ILE A 242 14.58 -21.55 17.22
CA ILE A 242 13.67 -22.50 16.57
C ILE A 242 12.78 -23.26 17.56
N ASN A 243 13.34 -23.69 18.70
CA ASN A 243 12.65 -24.62 19.60
C ASN A 243 12.05 -23.97 20.85
N ASP A 244 12.66 -22.91 21.39
CA ASP A 244 12.31 -22.33 22.69
C ASP A 244 11.69 -20.94 22.57
N ASN A 245 12.27 -20.05 21.75
CA ASN A 245 11.80 -18.66 21.55
C ASN A 245 10.80 -18.52 20.40
N LYS A 246 10.83 -19.45 19.43
CA LYS A 246 10.00 -19.46 18.20
C LYS A 246 10.24 -18.26 17.28
N THR A 247 11.44 -17.72 17.32
CA THR A 247 11.92 -16.63 16.45
C THR A 247 12.59 -17.18 15.18
N ASP A 248 12.83 -16.31 14.18
CA ASP A 248 13.44 -16.71 12.91
C ASP A 248 14.97 -16.62 12.99
N PRO A 249 15.71 -17.75 12.98
CA PRO A 249 17.17 -17.78 13.13
C PRO A 249 17.96 -17.19 11.95
N THR A 250 17.26 -16.57 10.99
CA THR A 250 17.86 -15.88 9.86
C THR A 250 17.55 -14.38 9.84
N ASN A 251 16.79 -13.91 10.84
CA ASN A 251 16.35 -12.54 10.97
C ASN A 251 16.57 -12.09 12.42
N PRO A 252 17.53 -11.18 12.65
CA PRO A 252 17.89 -10.78 14.01
C PRO A 252 16.78 -10.01 14.74
N ASP A 253 15.75 -9.52 14.06
CA ASP A 253 14.60 -8.79 14.62
C ASP A 253 13.31 -9.38 14.02
N THR A 254 12.72 -10.35 14.73
CA THR A 254 11.67 -11.23 14.18
C THR A 254 10.35 -10.51 13.94
N ASP A 255 9.97 -9.55 14.78
CA ASP A 255 8.71 -8.80 14.65
C ASP A 255 8.87 -7.41 14.00
N GLY A 256 10.11 -6.98 13.77
CA GLY A 256 10.48 -5.84 12.94
C GLY A 256 10.31 -4.49 13.63
N ASP A 257 10.42 -4.46 14.96
CA ASP A 257 10.13 -3.29 15.79
C ASP A 257 11.36 -2.40 16.08
N GLY A 258 12.55 -2.86 15.65
CA GLY A 258 13.84 -2.18 15.83
C GLY A 258 14.68 -2.71 16.99
N SER A 259 14.14 -3.59 17.84
CA SER A 259 14.85 -4.37 18.84
C SER A 259 15.16 -5.77 18.29
N ASN A 260 16.32 -6.33 18.62
CA ASN A 260 16.65 -7.69 18.16
C ASN A 260 16.21 -8.75 19.19
N ASP A 261 15.93 -9.98 18.75
CA ASP A 261 15.31 -11.01 19.61
C ASP A 261 16.17 -11.30 20.86
N GLY A 262 17.50 -11.24 20.73
CA GLY A 262 18.46 -11.37 21.82
C GLY A 262 18.42 -10.23 22.84
N ASP A 263 18.23 -9.01 22.36
CA ASP A 263 18.08 -7.79 23.14
C ASP A 263 16.75 -7.78 23.91
N GLU A 264 15.66 -8.15 23.24
CA GLU A 264 14.33 -8.26 23.82
C GLU A 264 14.27 -9.34 24.90
N LYS A 265 14.82 -10.52 24.62
CA LYS A 265 15.00 -11.58 25.60
C LYS A 265 15.80 -11.12 26.83
N THR A 266 16.75 -10.20 26.64
CA THR A 266 17.54 -9.63 27.74
C THR A 266 16.73 -8.60 28.54
N ARG A 267 15.86 -7.84 27.88
CA ARG A 267 14.94 -6.84 28.47
C ARG A 267 13.66 -7.45 29.04
N GLU A 268 13.42 -8.74 28.81
CA GLU A 268 12.19 -9.47 29.19
C GLU A 268 10.92 -9.03 28.41
N THR A 269 11.10 -8.38 27.26
CA THR A 269 10.04 -8.12 26.25
C THR A 269 9.79 -9.36 25.37
N ASP A 270 8.72 -9.37 24.57
CA ASP A 270 8.31 -10.54 23.76
C ASP A 270 8.74 -10.41 22.29
N PRO A 271 9.73 -11.18 21.81
CA PRO A 271 10.31 -11.09 20.44
C PRO A 271 9.39 -11.42 19.25
N LEU A 272 8.08 -11.49 19.52
CA LEU A 272 7.03 -11.78 18.56
C LEU A 272 5.91 -10.72 18.65
N ASN A 273 6.12 -9.66 19.42
CA ASN A 273 5.17 -8.63 19.72
C ASN A 273 5.87 -7.27 19.90
N ALA A 274 5.86 -6.50 18.81
CA ALA A 274 6.49 -5.19 18.66
C ALA A 274 6.14 -4.10 19.68
N ASP A 275 5.22 -4.34 20.63
CA ASP A 275 4.80 -3.41 21.69
C ASP A 275 4.34 -4.25 22.90
N SER A 276 5.25 -4.52 23.83
CA SER A 276 5.10 -5.51 24.90
C SER A 276 4.12 -5.10 26.01
N ASP A 277 3.92 -3.80 26.24
CA ASP A 277 2.99 -3.29 27.27
C ASP A 277 1.73 -2.61 26.71
N SER A 278 1.64 -2.53 25.38
CA SER A 278 0.49 -2.11 24.59
C SER A 278 0.13 -0.64 24.76
N ASP A 279 1.10 0.22 25.00
CA ASP A 279 0.88 1.66 25.19
C ASP A 279 0.96 2.49 23.91
N GLY A 280 1.45 1.91 22.82
CA GLY A 280 1.56 2.53 21.50
C GLY A 280 3.00 2.82 21.05
N LEU A 281 4.00 2.66 21.92
CA LEU A 281 5.42 2.68 21.55
C LEU A 281 5.91 1.26 21.25
N SER A 282 6.91 1.14 20.36
CA SER A 282 7.55 -0.15 20.13
C SER A 282 8.67 -0.43 21.13
N ASP A 283 8.91 -1.69 21.46
CA ASP A 283 9.97 -2.07 22.41
C ASP A 283 11.35 -1.56 21.93
N GLY A 284 11.53 -1.47 20.61
CA GLY A 284 12.70 -0.88 19.95
C GLY A 284 12.93 0.62 20.21
N VAL A 285 11.89 1.44 20.44
CA VAL A 285 12.04 2.87 20.76
C VAL A 285 12.16 3.14 22.27
N GLU A 286 11.75 2.17 23.10
CA GLU A 286 11.70 2.29 24.55
C GLU A 286 12.94 1.72 25.24
N THR A 287 13.97 2.56 25.40
CA THR A 287 15.29 2.08 25.81
C THR A 287 15.44 1.79 27.31
N ASN A 288 14.44 2.11 28.13
CA ASN A 288 14.45 2.02 29.60
C ASN A 288 15.69 2.70 30.22
N THR A 289 16.11 3.81 29.62
CA THR A 289 17.24 4.61 30.11
C THR A 289 16.83 5.60 31.19
N GLY A 290 15.53 5.93 31.27
CA GLY A 290 14.97 6.96 32.15
C GLY A 290 15.45 8.36 31.76
N THR A 291 15.71 8.59 30.48
CA THR A 291 16.07 9.90 29.92
C THR A 291 15.49 9.97 28.52
N PHE A 292 14.60 10.93 28.29
CA PHE A 292 14.05 11.18 26.96
C PHE A 292 15.17 11.69 26.03
N VAL A 293 15.36 11.01 24.90
CA VAL A 293 16.36 11.39 23.88
C VAL A 293 15.67 11.84 22.61
N SER A 294 14.66 11.09 22.14
CA SER A 294 13.85 11.39 20.95
C SER A 294 12.63 10.46 20.88
N LEU A 295 11.71 10.66 19.95
CA LEU A 295 10.61 9.71 19.70
C LEU A 295 11.06 8.32 19.20
N THR A 296 12.32 8.19 18.75
CA THR A 296 12.95 6.89 18.40
C THR A 296 13.83 6.33 19.52
N ASP A 297 13.91 7.02 20.66
CA ASP A 297 14.63 6.64 21.88
C ASP A 297 13.99 7.42 23.05
N THR A 298 12.79 7.01 23.45
CA THR A 298 11.96 7.72 24.43
C THR A 298 12.51 7.57 25.85
N GLY A 299 13.35 6.56 26.08
CA GLY A 299 13.90 6.26 27.40
C GLY A 299 12.90 5.70 28.40
N THR A 300 11.64 5.48 27.99
CA THR A 300 10.53 4.86 28.75
C THR A 300 10.76 3.36 28.93
N ASP A 301 10.01 2.72 29.83
CA ASP A 301 10.16 1.30 30.17
C ASP A 301 9.17 0.44 29.35
N PRO A 302 9.63 -0.42 28.41
CA PRO A 302 8.78 -1.19 27.48
C PRO A 302 7.90 -2.27 28.14
N LEU A 303 7.91 -2.34 29.46
CA LEU A 303 7.08 -3.24 30.26
C LEU A 303 6.13 -2.46 31.19
N ASN A 304 6.11 -1.14 31.07
CA ASN A 304 5.36 -0.23 31.92
C ASN A 304 4.88 1.00 31.14
N ARG A 305 3.73 0.82 30.50
CA ARG A 305 2.77 1.79 29.95
C ARG A 305 2.76 3.25 30.46
N ASP A 306 3.15 3.51 31.70
CA ASP A 306 3.11 4.82 32.37
C ASP A 306 4.37 4.93 33.23
N SER A 307 5.46 5.38 32.61
CA SER A 307 6.83 5.35 33.15
C SER A 307 7.04 6.34 34.29
N ASP A 308 6.35 7.48 34.27
CA ASP A 308 6.48 8.51 35.30
C ASP A 308 5.39 8.47 36.39
N GLY A 309 4.31 7.75 36.14
CA GLY A 309 3.24 7.43 37.09
C GLY A 309 2.23 8.55 37.28
N ASP A 310 2.06 9.45 36.32
CA ASP A 310 1.11 10.57 36.38
C ASP A 310 -0.32 10.18 35.97
N GLY A 311 -0.48 9.04 35.29
CA GLY A 311 -1.74 8.46 34.86
C GLY A 311 -2.11 8.68 33.40
N VAL A 312 -1.24 9.29 32.58
CA VAL A 312 -1.20 9.20 31.12
C VAL A 312 -0.30 8.01 30.73
N SER A 313 -0.29 7.60 29.46
CA SER A 313 0.56 6.49 28.99
C SER A 313 1.66 7.04 28.11
N ASP A 314 2.84 6.42 28.12
CA ASP A 314 4.04 6.96 27.50
C ASP A 314 3.86 7.19 25.99
N GLY A 315 3.18 6.27 25.30
CA GLY A 315 2.83 6.43 23.88
C GLY A 315 2.03 7.68 23.55
N PRO A 316 0.84 7.90 24.14
CA PRO A 316 0.11 9.16 24.03
C PRO A 316 0.93 10.41 24.37
N GLU A 317 1.80 10.36 25.38
CA GLU A 317 2.65 11.49 25.73
C GLU A 317 3.65 11.80 24.61
N ALA A 318 4.33 10.78 24.09
CA ALA A 318 5.22 10.88 22.94
C ALA A 318 4.50 11.31 21.65
N ASP A 319 3.27 10.87 21.41
CA ASP A 319 2.44 11.22 20.24
C ASP A 319 1.88 12.65 20.29
N TYR A 320 1.83 13.27 21.46
CA TYR A 320 1.30 14.62 21.70
C TYR A 320 2.36 15.59 22.23
N ASP A 321 3.63 15.29 21.95
CA ASP A 321 4.80 16.13 22.24
C ASP A 321 4.92 16.54 23.73
N SER A 322 4.46 15.67 24.65
CA SER A 322 4.75 15.78 26.09
C SER A 322 5.82 14.76 26.50
N ASP A 323 6.59 15.05 27.55
CA ASP A 323 7.71 14.19 27.99
C ASP A 323 7.17 13.03 28.83
N PRO A 324 7.21 11.77 28.34
CA PRO A 324 6.69 10.59 29.05
C PRO A 324 7.49 10.20 30.31
N LEU A 325 8.53 10.97 30.64
CA LEU A 325 9.35 10.79 31.84
C LEU A 325 9.23 11.96 32.83
N ASP A 326 8.39 12.97 32.54
CA ASP A 326 8.11 14.09 33.42
C ASP A 326 6.63 14.15 33.83
N PRO A 327 6.29 13.83 35.11
CA PRO A 327 4.91 13.74 35.57
C PRO A 327 4.19 15.09 35.70
N ALA A 328 4.80 16.17 35.18
CA ALA A 328 4.20 17.49 35.01
C ALA A 328 3.92 17.83 33.53
N SER A 329 4.41 17.03 32.59
CA SER A 329 4.28 17.20 31.14
C SER A 329 3.15 16.31 30.62
N VAL A 330 1.90 16.82 30.65
CA VAL A 330 0.73 16.08 30.17
C VAL A 330 0.19 16.66 28.85
N PRO A 331 -0.34 15.83 27.93
CA PRO A 331 -0.95 16.30 26.71
C PRO A 331 -2.11 17.28 26.97
N VAL A 332 -2.16 18.39 26.23
CA VAL A 332 -3.26 19.36 26.33
C VAL A 332 -4.55 18.73 25.80
N THR A 333 -5.52 18.49 26.70
CA THR A 333 -6.75 17.75 26.36
C THR A 333 -7.99 18.66 26.25
N PRO A 334 -8.73 18.64 25.12
CA PRO A 334 -9.86 19.55 24.88
C PRO A 334 -11.08 19.32 25.78
N VAL A 335 -11.68 20.42 26.27
CA VAL A 335 -13.00 20.45 26.90
C VAL A 335 -14.06 20.91 25.89
N VAL A 336 -14.85 19.98 25.37
CA VAL A 336 -15.84 20.26 24.31
C VAL A 336 -17.07 20.97 24.89
N GLN A 337 -17.60 21.97 24.18
CA GLN A 337 -18.80 22.69 24.58
C GLN A 337 -20.08 22.00 24.06
N PRO A 338 -21.15 21.89 24.86
CA PRO A 338 -22.35 21.18 24.45
C PRO A 338 -23.10 21.92 23.33
N SER A 339 -23.49 21.18 22.29
CA SER A 339 -24.39 21.64 21.22
C SER A 339 -25.87 21.66 21.66
N PHE A 340 -26.17 21.05 22.81
CA PHE A 340 -27.49 20.98 23.42
C PHE A 340 -27.63 21.93 24.62
N ILE A 341 -28.87 22.32 24.94
CA ILE A 341 -29.16 23.19 26.11
C ILE A 341 -29.16 22.35 27.39
N PRO A 342 -28.26 22.56 28.37
CA PRO A 342 -28.22 21.76 29.60
C PRO A 342 -29.48 21.93 30.46
N ILE A 343 -29.67 21.05 31.46
CA ILE A 343 -30.83 21.12 32.38
C ILE A 343 -30.87 22.46 33.15
N ASN A 344 -29.70 23.08 33.39
CA ASN A 344 -29.54 24.37 34.04
C ASN A 344 -28.98 25.41 33.04
N PRO A 345 -29.80 26.01 32.17
CA PRO A 345 -29.32 26.86 31.08
C PRO A 345 -28.62 28.14 31.59
N THR A 346 -27.42 28.41 31.08
CA THR A 346 -26.62 29.63 31.31
C THR A 346 -26.40 30.37 29.98
N PRO A 347 -25.75 31.55 29.96
CA PRO A 347 -25.34 32.19 28.70
C PRO A 347 -24.44 31.26 27.88
N GLU A 348 -24.58 31.33 26.56
CA GLU A 348 -23.76 30.61 25.58
C GLU A 348 -22.27 30.91 25.80
N GLY A 349 -21.44 29.86 25.86
CA GLY A 349 -20.00 29.92 26.17
C GLY A 349 -19.63 29.74 27.65
N ASN A 350 -20.61 29.62 28.56
CA ASN A 350 -20.36 29.49 30.01
C ASN A 350 -20.76 28.11 30.56
N TYR A 351 -20.58 27.05 29.79
CA TYR A 351 -20.81 25.67 30.25
C TYR A 351 -19.46 25.02 30.58
N GLY A 352 -19.32 24.49 31.80
CA GLY A 352 -18.10 23.82 32.23
C GLY A 352 -18.38 22.62 33.13
N PRO A 353 -17.40 21.73 33.32
CA PRO A 353 -17.55 20.55 34.15
C PRO A 353 -17.68 20.94 35.63
N GLY A 354 -18.66 20.39 36.32
CA GLY A 354 -18.75 20.47 37.77
C GLY A 354 -17.89 19.38 38.41
N LEU A 355 -16.89 19.74 39.21
CA LEU A 355 -15.92 18.80 39.80
C LEU A 355 -16.49 17.80 40.84
N SER A 356 -17.81 17.71 41.00
CA SER A 356 -18.47 16.75 41.89
C SER A 356 -19.04 15.58 41.08
N PRO A 357 -18.59 14.32 41.30
CA PRO A 357 -19.05 13.18 40.51
C PRO A 357 -20.58 13.03 40.48
N GLY A 358 -21.13 12.82 39.29
CA GLY A 358 -22.57 12.67 39.07
C GLY A 358 -23.04 13.23 37.73
N LEU A 359 -24.36 13.26 37.58
CA LEU A 359 -25.03 13.75 36.37
C LEU A 359 -26.20 14.67 36.75
N ASP A 360 -26.50 15.62 35.87
CA ASP A 360 -27.73 16.40 35.95
C ASP A 360 -28.91 15.54 35.52
N TYR A 361 -29.90 15.43 36.42
CA TYR A 361 -31.08 14.59 36.23
C TYR A 361 -32.33 15.45 36.13
N GLN A 362 -33.16 15.23 35.10
CA GLN A 362 -34.51 15.78 35.00
C GLN A 362 -35.55 14.72 34.64
N GLN A 363 -36.61 14.61 35.45
CA GLN A 363 -37.75 13.75 35.14
C GLN A 363 -39.01 14.59 34.87
N ASN A 364 -39.62 14.36 33.71
CA ASN A 364 -40.86 15.01 33.29
C ASN A 364 -41.97 13.96 33.08
N THR A 365 -43.16 14.19 33.67
CA THR A 365 -44.34 13.34 33.43
C THR A 365 -45.28 14.00 32.43
N TRP A 366 -45.91 13.18 31.59
CA TRP A 366 -46.72 13.63 30.46
C TRP A 366 -48.09 12.94 30.44
N GLY A 367 -48.98 13.40 29.56
CA GLY A 367 -50.14 12.60 29.15
C GLY A 367 -49.74 11.52 28.14
N ALA A 368 -50.69 11.03 27.35
CA ALA A 368 -50.45 10.00 26.31
C ALA A 368 -49.66 10.50 25.06
N ILE A 369 -48.70 11.42 25.26
CA ILE A 369 -47.93 12.09 24.20
C ILE A 369 -46.61 11.36 23.93
N ILE A 370 -45.94 10.87 24.97
CA ILE A 370 -44.75 10.00 24.84
C ILE A 370 -45.20 8.66 24.28
N LYS A 371 -44.46 8.14 23.30
CA LYS A 371 -44.79 6.93 22.55
C LYS A 371 -43.55 6.10 22.24
N ASN A 372 -43.71 4.79 22.20
CA ASN A 372 -42.68 3.89 21.68
C ASN A 372 -42.45 4.15 20.18
N GLU A 373 -41.31 3.69 19.64
CA GLU A 373 -40.89 3.90 18.24
C GLU A 373 -40.69 5.38 17.87
N ARG A 374 -40.50 6.25 18.88
CA ARG A 374 -40.41 7.70 18.73
C ARG A 374 -39.36 8.36 19.64
N SER A 375 -38.26 7.66 19.92
CA SER A 375 -37.07 8.13 20.66
C SER A 375 -36.70 9.60 20.41
N ARG A 376 -36.39 9.98 19.16
CA ARG A 376 -36.05 11.37 18.80
C ARG A 376 -37.16 12.37 19.11
N ASN A 377 -38.42 12.02 18.86
CA ASN A 377 -39.53 12.92 19.20
C ASN A 377 -39.71 13.04 20.71
N ASN A 378 -39.50 11.95 21.47
CA ASN A 378 -39.56 11.96 22.93
C ASN A 378 -38.43 12.83 23.51
N TYR A 379 -37.23 12.77 22.92
CA TYR A 379 -36.11 13.68 23.19
C TYR A 379 -36.50 15.14 22.91
N ASP A 380 -36.97 15.46 21.71
CA ASP A 380 -37.39 16.81 21.30
C ASP A 380 -38.46 17.41 22.21
N ILE A 381 -39.44 16.60 22.63
CA ILE A 381 -40.49 17.01 23.56
C ILE A 381 -39.90 17.42 24.92
N HIS A 382 -38.88 16.70 25.39
CA HIS A 382 -38.21 17.02 26.64
C HIS A 382 -37.37 18.29 26.54
N THR A 383 -36.59 18.45 25.46
CA THR A 383 -35.58 19.51 25.34
C THR A 383 -36.12 20.84 24.82
N GLN A 384 -37.13 20.86 23.95
CA GLN A 384 -37.59 22.09 23.30
C GLN A 384 -38.54 22.95 24.17
N GLY A 385 -39.03 22.44 25.30
CA GLY A 385 -39.82 23.20 26.29
C GLY A 385 -41.14 23.82 25.78
N ASN A 386 -41.57 23.49 24.55
CA ASN A 386 -42.75 24.03 23.89
C ASN A 386 -44.06 23.35 24.35
N ILE A 387 -43.96 22.22 25.06
CA ILE A 387 -45.06 21.53 25.72
C ILE A 387 -44.74 21.50 27.23
N THR A 388 -45.68 21.97 28.05
CA THR A 388 -45.49 21.98 29.51
C THR A 388 -45.78 20.59 30.10
N PRO A 389 -44.85 19.97 30.85
CA PRO A 389 -45.09 18.68 31.50
C PRO A 389 -46.12 18.79 32.63
N ASN A 390 -46.76 17.66 32.97
CA ASN A 390 -47.70 17.57 34.09
C ASN A 390 -46.98 17.76 35.44
N SER A 391 -45.75 17.25 35.55
CA SER A 391 -44.80 17.53 36.63
C SER A 391 -43.37 17.45 36.12
N SER A 392 -42.46 18.21 36.73
CA SER A 392 -41.03 18.20 36.45
C SER A 392 -40.24 18.16 37.76
N GLN A 393 -39.12 17.45 37.79
CA GLN A 393 -38.18 17.38 38.92
C GLN A 393 -36.75 17.43 38.40
N THR A 394 -35.87 18.17 39.08
CA THR A 394 -34.43 18.21 38.78
C THR A 394 -33.59 17.92 40.03
N THR A 395 -32.48 17.20 39.87
CA THR A 395 -31.51 16.90 40.93
C THR A 395 -30.17 16.46 40.34
N VAL A 396 -29.13 16.27 41.16
CA VAL A 396 -27.88 15.59 40.76
C VAL A 396 -27.91 14.20 41.37
N VAL A 397 -27.65 13.19 40.56
CA VAL A 397 -27.56 11.80 41.03
C VAL A 397 -26.21 11.20 40.62
N PRO A 398 -25.65 10.26 41.39
CA PRO A 398 -24.57 9.41 40.87
C PRO A 398 -25.08 8.66 39.64
N TRP A 399 -24.23 8.49 38.62
CA TRP A 399 -24.47 7.51 37.56
C TRP A 399 -24.29 6.11 38.18
N ALA A 400 -25.33 5.60 38.86
CA ALA A 400 -25.18 4.43 39.70
C ALA A 400 -25.02 3.14 38.86
N SER A 401 -23.80 2.59 38.87
CA SER A 401 -23.42 1.22 38.49
C SER A 401 -24.37 0.15 39.07
N HIS A 402 -24.86 -0.76 38.22
CA HIS A 402 -25.57 -1.99 38.63
C HIS A 402 -25.26 -3.23 37.76
N GLY A 403 -24.06 -3.36 37.18
CA GLY A 403 -23.60 -4.59 36.54
C GLY A 403 -22.12 -4.85 36.87
N GLY A 404 -21.79 -6.00 37.43
CA GLY A 404 -20.38 -6.39 37.53
C GLY A 404 -19.84 -6.64 36.13
N GLY A 405 -18.68 -6.09 35.80
CA GLY A 405 -18.09 -6.08 34.46
C GLY A 405 -18.28 -7.38 33.67
N GLY A 406 -18.57 -7.23 32.37
CA GLY A 406 -18.73 -8.33 31.43
C GLY A 406 -20.18 -8.72 31.07
N ASN A 407 -21.21 -8.06 31.60
CA ASN A 407 -22.62 -8.17 31.13
C ASN A 407 -23.43 -6.88 31.46
N PHE A 408 -24.48 -6.60 30.69
CA PHE A 408 -25.48 -5.55 31.02
C PHE A 408 -26.14 -5.78 32.39
N SER A 409 -26.56 -4.70 33.05
CA SER A 409 -27.27 -4.76 34.33
C SER A 409 -28.57 -5.56 34.18
N THR A 410 -28.90 -6.37 35.18
CA THR A 410 -30.16 -7.13 35.25
C THR A 410 -31.15 -6.52 36.26
N ARG A 411 -30.91 -5.26 36.67
CA ARG A 411 -31.62 -4.61 37.77
C ARG A 411 -32.33 -3.34 37.30
N ASP A 412 -33.60 -3.20 37.69
CA ASP A 412 -34.40 -1.99 37.49
C ASP A 412 -33.72 -0.76 38.10
N SER A 413 -33.46 0.26 37.28
CA SER A 413 -33.01 1.59 37.70
C SER A 413 -34.03 2.21 38.66
N ALA A 414 -33.56 2.80 39.77
CA ALA A 414 -34.44 3.34 40.80
C ALA A 414 -35.11 4.65 40.34
N PHE A 415 -36.28 4.58 39.69
CA PHE A 415 -37.10 5.76 39.43
C PHE A 415 -37.45 6.47 40.74
N VAL A 416 -37.21 7.78 40.81
CA VAL A 416 -37.48 8.58 42.02
C VAL A 416 -38.97 8.52 42.42
N TYR A 417 -39.89 8.28 41.48
CA TYR A 417 -41.30 7.95 41.75
C TYR A 417 -41.89 6.97 40.73
N GLY A 418 -42.49 5.87 41.21
CA GLY A 418 -42.97 4.77 40.38
C GLY A 418 -44.41 4.89 39.83
N GLY A 419 -44.54 4.50 38.55
CA GLY A 419 -45.56 3.57 38.04
C GLY A 419 -46.92 4.13 37.61
N GLY A 420 -47.10 4.34 36.30
CA GLY A 420 -48.40 4.29 35.62
C GLY A 420 -48.73 5.42 34.63
N ASP A 421 -47.89 6.44 34.51
CA ASP A 421 -48.06 7.59 33.60
C ASP A 421 -46.87 7.64 32.64
N ASN A 422 -47.08 8.03 31.38
CA ASN A 422 -45.99 8.18 30.41
C ASN A 422 -45.01 9.30 30.86
N PHE A 423 -43.71 9.01 30.93
CA PHE A 423 -42.71 9.96 31.40
C PHE A 423 -41.45 9.95 30.53
N THR A 424 -40.59 10.93 30.75
CA THR A 424 -39.25 11.00 30.17
C THR A 424 -38.24 11.32 31.27
N VAL A 425 -37.07 10.70 31.21
CA VAL A 425 -35.91 11.02 32.05
C VAL A 425 -34.81 11.56 31.15
N ARG A 426 -34.28 12.73 31.46
CA ARG A 426 -33.12 13.34 30.82
C ARG A 426 -31.93 13.34 31.76
N LEU A 427 -30.78 12.96 31.24
CA LEU A 427 -29.49 12.90 31.92
C LEU A 427 -28.48 13.67 31.07
N ASN A 428 -27.78 14.65 31.61
CA ASN A 428 -26.59 15.21 30.95
C ASN A 428 -25.42 15.34 31.92
N GLY A 429 -24.22 15.32 31.34
CA GLY A 429 -22.95 15.40 32.04
C GLY A 429 -21.79 15.56 31.06
N TYR A 430 -20.59 15.65 31.61
CA TYR A 430 -19.32 15.50 30.91
C TYR A 430 -18.79 14.10 31.19
N LEU A 431 -18.41 13.39 30.13
CA LEU A 431 -17.61 12.17 30.18
C LEU A 431 -16.14 12.57 30.13
N ASP A 432 -15.37 12.22 31.15
CA ASP A 432 -13.94 12.57 31.24
C ASP A 432 -13.09 11.43 30.67
N MET A 433 -12.59 11.62 29.46
CA MET A 433 -11.76 10.66 28.73
C MET A 433 -10.30 11.11 28.68
N ARG A 434 -9.86 12.04 29.54
CA ARG A 434 -8.51 12.61 29.45
C ARG A 434 -7.39 11.61 29.74
N THR A 435 -7.65 10.68 30.65
CA THR A 435 -6.72 9.59 31.03
C THR A 435 -7.01 8.29 30.25
N TYR A 436 -7.59 8.41 29.05
CA TYR A 436 -8.01 7.28 28.23
C TYR A 436 -7.46 7.45 26.82
N ASP A 437 -6.90 6.38 26.27
CA ASP A 437 -6.19 6.42 24.99
C ASP A 437 -7.08 6.91 23.85
N ALA A 438 -6.47 7.57 22.87
CA ALA A 438 -7.10 7.74 21.58
C ALA A 438 -7.45 6.36 20.99
N GLY A 439 -8.60 6.26 20.34
CA GLY A 439 -9.06 4.99 19.81
C GLY A 439 -10.57 4.89 19.65
N THR A 440 -11.01 3.71 19.23
CA THR A 440 -12.42 3.45 18.95
C THR A 440 -13.10 2.86 20.18
N TYR A 441 -13.99 3.66 20.76
CA TYR A 441 -14.88 3.27 21.85
C TYR A 441 -16.25 2.90 21.29
N THR A 442 -17.01 2.11 22.04
CA THR A 442 -18.38 1.73 21.69
C THR A 442 -19.32 2.09 22.82
N LEU A 443 -20.34 2.89 22.52
CA LEU A 443 -21.48 3.10 23.40
C LEU A 443 -22.48 1.97 23.21
N HIS A 444 -23.03 1.48 24.30
CA HIS A 444 -24.03 0.42 24.32
C HIS A 444 -25.27 0.92 25.07
N LEU A 445 -26.42 0.93 24.38
CA LEU A 445 -27.72 1.30 24.94
C LEU A 445 -28.61 0.07 25.02
N VAL A 446 -29.34 -0.05 26.11
CA VAL A 446 -30.39 -1.06 26.27
C VAL A 446 -31.56 -0.42 26.99
N SER A 447 -32.75 -0.47 26.38
CA SER A 447 -33.98 0.00 27.00
C SER A 447 -35.17 -0.92 26.74
N ASP A 448 -36.19 -0.82 27.59
CA ASP A 448 -37.48 -1.50 27.44
C ASP A 448 -38.46 -0.73 26.52
N ASP A 449 -38.25 0.58 26.32
CA ASP A 449 -39.08 1.44 25.50
C ASP A 449 -38.23 2.26 24.51
N THR A 450 -37.89 3.51 24.82
CA THR A 450 -37.14 4.38 23.90
C THR A 450 -35.99 5.06 24.61
N GLN A 451 -34.84 5.16 23.95
CA GLN A 451 -33.68 5.89 24.45
C GLN A 451 -32.99 6.64 23.31
N TYR A 452 -32.53 7.85 23.60
CA TYR A 452 -31.87 8.70 22.61
C TYR A 452 -30.69 9.41 23.28
N PHE A 453 -29.47 9.10 22.83
CA PHE A 453 -28.21 9.63 23.36
C PHE A 453 -27.53 10.51 22.31
N ILE A 454 -26.99 11.65 22.74
CA ILE A 454 -26.12 12.53 21.96
C ILE A 454 -24.89 12.84 22.81
N MET A 455 -23.71 12.85 22.22
CA MET A 455 -22.48 13.37 22.83
C MET A 455 -21.73 14.19 21.80
N ASP A 456 -21.23 15.36 22.19
CA ASP A 456 -20.39 16.17 21.31
C ASP A 456 -18.93 15.84 21.56
N THR A 457 -18.20 15.44 20.51
CA THR A 457 -16.74 15.22 20.58
C THR A 457 -16.02 16.14 19.60
N VAL A 458 -14.68 16.17 19.66
CA VAL A 458 -13.84 16.90 18.68
C VAL A 458 -14.08 16.43 17.24
N ASN A 459 -14.43 15.15 17.06
CA ASN A 459 -14.72 14.50 15.77
C ASN A 459 -16.18 14.69 15.31
N GLY A 460 -16.96 15.45 16.08
CA GLY A 460 -18.37 15.71 15.82
C GLY A 460 -19.34 14.94 16.74
N PRO A 461 -20.65 15.15 16.57
CA PRO A 461 -21.64 14.60 17.49
C PRO A 461 -21.87 13.10 17.27
N VAL A 462 -21.72 12.33 18.34
CA VAL A 462 -22.09 10.92 18.45
C VAL A 462 -23.57 10.82 18.80
N VAL A 463 -24.33 10.04 18.04
CA VAL A 463 -25.76 9.85 18.27
C VAL A 463 -26.09 8.37 18.33
N VAL A 464 -26.74 7.94 19.41
CA VAL A 464 -27.29 6.58 19.52
C VAL A 464 -28.80 6.66 19.68
N ASP A 465 -29.51 6.07 18.73
CA ASP A 465 -30.97 6.09 18.64
C ASP A 465 -31.53 4.67 18.88
N ASP A 466 -32.11 4.45 20.05
CA ASP A 466 -32.86 3.24 20.39
C ASP A 466 -34.37 3.53 20.34
N PRO A 467 -35.04 3.22 19.21
CA PRO A 467 -36.46 3.51 19.04
C PRO A 467 -37.38 2.50 19.72
N SER A 468 -36.91 1.32 20.16
CA SER A 468 -37.77 0.27 20.71
C SER A 468 -37.00 -0.85 21.40
N CYS A 469 -37.57 -1.40 22.47
CA CYS A 469 -37.17 -2.68 23.08
C CYS A 469 -36.83 -3.82 22.08
N CYS A 470 -35.99 -4.80 22.42
CA CYS A 470 -35.29 -5.08 23.69
C CYS A 470 -33.84 -5.55 23.40
N GLY A 471 -33.32 -5.15 22.24
CA GLY A 471 -31.97 -5.49 21.80
C GLY A 471 -30.99 -4.43 22.25
N GLU A 472 -29.74 -4.84 22.45
CA GLU A 472 -28.63 -3.91 22.56
C GLU A 472 -28.48 -3.12 21.25
N VAL A 473 -28.36 -1.81 21.39
CA VAL A 473 -28.01 -0.89 20.30
C VAL A 473 -26.62 -0.36 20.59
N THR A 474 -25.68 -0.60 19.69
CA THR A 474 -24.32 -0.10 19.81
C THR A 474 -24.04 1.01 18.82
N SER A 475 -23.15 1.92 19.20
CA SER A 475 -22.57 2.89 18.29
C SER A 475 -21.12 3.09 18.66
N SER A 476 -20.23 2.80 17.71
CA SER A 476 -18.82 3.11 17.87
C SER A 476 -18.56 4.58 17.60
N PHE A 477 -17.60 5.15 18.32
CA PHE A 477 -17.11 6.50 18.13
C PHE A 477 -15.61 6.51 18.41
N THR A 478 -14.87 7.33 17.66
CA THR A 478 -13.43 7.45 17.83
C THR A 478 -13.14 8.73 18.58
N ILE A 479 -12.30 8.62 19.60
CA ILE A 479 -11.64 9.75 20.25
C ILE A 479 -10.27 9.84 19.59
N THR A 480 -9.98 10.96 18.94
CA THR A 480 -8.67 11.22 18.29
C THR A 480 -7.77 12.09 19.15
N ILE A 481 -8.35 12.77 20.14
CA ILE A 481 -7.64 13.53 21.17
C ILE A 481 -8.38 13.23 22.47
N PRO A 482 -7.74 12.66 23.50
CA PRO A 482 -8.33 12.49 24.84
C PRO A 482 -8.93 13.80 25.34
N GLY A 483 -10.05 13.77 26.05
CA GLY A 483 -10.75 15.02 26.35
C GLY A 483 -12.01 14.87 27.19
N MET A 484 -12.63 16.00 27.51
CA MET A 484 -13.90 16.03 28.23
C MET A 484 -15.06 16.28 27.27
N PHE A 485 -15.96 15.31 27.15
CA PHE A 485 -17.04 15.33 26.17
C PHE A 485 -18.41 15.48 26.83
N PRO A 486 -19.18 16.54 26.52
CA PRO A 486 -20.52 16.71 27.05
C PRO A 486 -21.49 15.78 26.33
N PHE A 487 -22.41 15.17 27.08
CA PHE A 487 -23.45 14.33 26.52
C PHE A 487 -24.82 14.62 27.12
N ASP A 488 -25.86 14.22 26.39
CA ASP A 488 -27.27 14.29 26.77
C ASP A 488 -28.00 13.00 26.38
N ASN A 489 -28.76 12.44 27.30
CA ASN A 489 -29.53 11.21 27.12
C ASN A 489 -30.98 11.44 27.52
N VAL A 490 -31.94 11.00 26.71
CA VAL A 490 -33.35 10.97 27.08
C VAL A 490 -33.91 9.56 26.92
N PHE A 491 -34.40 9.01 28.04
CA PHE A 491 -35.24 7.82 28.08
C PHE A 491 -36.72 8.22 28.09
N GLY A 492 -37.54 7.59 27.24
CA GLY A 492 -38.98 7.85 27.12
C GLY A 492 -39.80 6.58 27.31
N GLU A 493 -40.78 6.65 28.21
CA GLU A 493 -41.57 5.51 28.68
C GLU A 493 -43.05 5.60 28.25
N GLU A 494 -43.62 4.48 27.79
CA GLU A 494 -45.04 4.29 27.50
C GLU A 494 -45.65 3.10 28.30
N ALA A 495 -46.31 3.41 29.41
CA ALA A 495 -47.37 2.62 30.06
C ALA A 495 -47.01 1.70 31.25
N GLY A 496 -46.02 2.06 32.03
CA GLY A 496 -45.87 1.69 33.44
C GLY A 496 -44.86 0.59 33.75
N GLY A 497 -43.60 0.76 33.30
CA GLY A 497 -42.36 0.24 33.88
C GLY A 497 -41.50 -0.70 33.01
N GLU A 498 -40.18 -0.48 33.03
CA GLU A 498 -38.99 -1.40 33.00
C GLU A 498 -37.71 -0.54 32.67
N TYR A 499 -36.54 -1.16 32.49
CA TYR A 499 -35.19 -0.60 32.72
C TYR A 499 -34.56 0.15 31.53
N TYR A 500 -33.55 0.99 31.80
CA TYR A 500 -32.64 1.55 30.79
C TYR A 500 -31.19 1.49 31.30
N ASP A 501 -30.23 1.27 30.40
CA ASP A 501 -28.79 1.27 30.67
C ASP A 501 -28.02 2.00 29.56
N VAL A 502 -26.89 2.62 29.94
CA VAL A 502 -25.87 3.15 29.03
C VAL A 502 -24.52 2.61 29.51
N ALA A 503 -23.79 1.96 28.62
CA ALA A 503 -22.48 1.37 28.88
C ALA A 503 -21.48 1.79 27.80
N ILE A 504 -20.19 1.59 28.09
CA ILE A 504 -19.07 1.89 27.21
C ILE A 504 -18.09 0.71 27.20
N SER A 505 -17.44 0.46 26.07
CA SER A 505 -16.28 -0.41 25.92
C SER A 505 -15.26 0.23 24.97
N GLY A 506 -14.00 -0.21 24.99
CA GLY A 506 -12.92 0.35 24.17
C GLY A 506 -11.54 0.11 24.78
N PRO A 507 -10.48 0.73 24.23
CA PRO A 507 -9.14 0.76 24.82
C PRO A 507 -9.18 1.16 26.30
N GLY A 508 -8.33 0.56 27.14
CA GLY A 508 -8.30 0.81 28.58
C GLY A 508 -9.54 0.36 29.39
N ILE A 509 -10.63 -0.10 28.76
CA ILE A 509 -11.88 -0.49 29.44
C ILE A 509 -12.07 -2.02 29.39
N PRO A 510 -12.12 -2.72 30.55
CA PRO A 510 -12.22 -4.17 30.60
C PRO A 510 -13.63 -4.68 30.24
N GLY A 511 -13.90 -4.77 28.93
CA GLY A 511 -15.16 -5.22 28.36
C GLY A 511 -16.25 -4.14 28.35
N ILE A 512 -17.51 -4.55 28.49
CA ILE A 512 -18.65 -3.62 28.55
C ILE A 512 -18.88 -3.20 30.00
N VAL A 513 -18.70 -1.90 30.28
CA VAL A 513 -18.80 -1.32 31.63
C VAL A 513 -19.84 -0.21 31.62
N ALA A 514 -20.69 -0.14 32.66
CA ALA A 514 -21.69 0.92 32.77
C ALA A 514 -21.00 2.30 32.85
N LEU A 515 -21.52 3.30 32.12
CA LEU A 515 -20.94 4.64 32.07
C LEU A 515 -20.84 5.22 33.50
N GLY A 516 -19.70 5.80 33.88
CA GLY A 516 -19.44 6.29 35.24
C GLY A 516 -19.14 5.23 36.32
N ASP A 517 -19.05 3.94 35.99
CA ASP A 517 -18.60 2.88 36.90
C ASP A 517 -17.07 2.80 36.98
N THR A 518 -16.48 3.81 37.63
CA THR A 518 -15.02 3.96 37.73
C THR A 518 -14.33 2.82 38.48
N GLU A 519 -15.03 2.09 39.36
CA GLU A 519 -14.47 0.92 40.05
C GLU A 519 -14.20 -0.26 39.11
N ASN A 520 -14.84 -0.29 37.92
CA ASN A 520 -14.67 -1.35 36.92
C ASN A 520 -14.08 -0.82 35.60
N GLY A 521 -13.43 0.36 35.62
CA GLY A 521 -12.68 0.90 34.48
C GLY A 521 -13.47 1.81 33.54
N SER A 522 -14.72 2.18 33.84
CA SER A 522 -15.41 3.21 33.05
C SER A 522 -14.88 4.61 33.36
N PRO A 523 -14.84 5.51 32.36
CA PRO A 523 -14.48 6.91 32.56
C PRO A 523 -15.40 7.63 33.56
N PRO A 524 -14.87 8.58 34.36
CA PRO A 524 -15.66 9.37 35.29
C PRO A 524 -16.66 10.30 34.59
N VAL A 525 -17.74 10.63 35.30
CA VAL A 525 -18.81 11.51 34.81
C VAL A 525 -19.08 12.66 35.77
N PHE A 526 -19.14 13.87 35.22
CA PHE A 526 -19.34 15.13 35.95
C PHE A 526 -20.62 15.85 35.49
N PRO A 527 -21.36 16.55 36.37
CA PRO A 527 -22.53 17.36 36.00
C PRO A 527 -22.11 18.60 35.20
N ILE A 528 -23.04 19.18 34.45
CA ILE A 528 -22.83 20.42 33.69
C ILE A 528 -23.20 21.62 34.59
N ALA A 529 -22.19 22.36 35.08
CA ALA A 529 -22.39 23.43 36.05
C ALA A 529 -22.51 24.83 35.41
N ALA A 530 -23.14 25.76 36.15
CA ALA A 530 -23.00 27.19 35.92
C ALA A 530 -21.59 27.66 36.36
N ALA A 531 -21.16 28.82 35.84
CA ALA A 531 -19.84 29.42 36.04
C ALA A 531 -19.21 29.07 37.40
N PRO A 532 -17.93 28.66 37.39
CA PRO A 532 -17.24 28.22 38.60
C PRO A 532 -17.33 29.30 39.68
N LYS A 533 -17.35 28.82 40.92
CA LYS A 533 -17.43 29.67 42.10
C LYS A 533 -16.22 30.61 42.08
N ASP A 534 -16.47 31.91 42.22
CA ASP A 534 -15.48 33.00 42.31
C ASP A 534 -15.89 33.74 43.60
N ASP A 535 -15.37 33.27 44.73
CA ASP A 535 -15.80 33.66 46.08
C ASP A 535 -15.25 35.02 46.50
N ASP A 536 -14.18 35.49 45.87
CA ASP A 536 -13.54 36.77 46.14
C ASP A 536 -13.86 37.86 45.08
N GLU A 537 -14.61 37.49 44.04
CA GLU A 537 -15.21 38.34 42.99
C GLU A 537 -14.18 39.09 42.15
N ASP A 538 -13.01 38.48 41.91
CA ASP A 538 -11.93 39.13 41.18
C ASP A 538 -11.93 38.80 39.68
N GLY A 539 -12.62 37.73 39.27
CA GLY A 539 -12.76 37.31 37.88
C GLY A 539 -12.02 36.01 37.54
N LEU A 540 -11.25 35.46 38.49
CA LEU A 540 -10.65 34.14 38.41
C LEU A 540 -11.57 33.08 39.08
N PRO A 541 -11.62 31.83 38.58
CA PRO A 541 -12.37 30.77 39.24
C PRO A 541 -11.67 30.16 40.47
N ASP A 542 -12.38 29.99 41.60
CA ASP A 542 -11.86 29.33 42.82
C ASP A 542 -11.19 27.97 42.53
N THR A 543 -11.77 27.23 41.57
CA THR A 543 -11.31 25.90 41.21
C THR A 543 -10.02 25.90 40.40
N TRP A 544 -9.79 26.96 39.62
CA TRP A 544 -8.55 27.18 38.89
C TRP A 544 -7.50 27.78 39.83
N GLU A 545 -7.86 28.75 40.66
CA GLU A 545 -6.91 29.35 41.60
C GLU A 545 -6.32 28.33 42.57
N LEU A 546 -7.13 27.37 43.03
CA LEU A 546 -6.70 26.34 43.98
C LEU A 546 -6.23 25.03 43.33
N SER A 547 -6.17 24.93 41.99
CA SER A 547 -5.63 23.74 41.33
C SER A 547 -4.12 23.69 41.31
N TRP A 548 -3.46 24.84 41.48
CA TRP A 548 -2.01 24.97 41.33
C TRP A 548 -1.26 24.68 42.62
N ASP A 549 -0.14 23.97 42.48
CA ASP A 549 0.66 23.50 43.60
C ASP A 549 1.37 24.69 44.28
N GLY A 550 1.04 24.96 45.54
CA GLY A 550 1.55 26.11 46.30
C GLY A 550 0.60 27.31 46.41
N ILE A 551 -0.57 27.25 45.77
CA ILE A 551 -1.68 28.15 46.05
C ILE A 551 -2.54 27.58 47.20
N GLU A 552 -2.51 28.24 48.36
CA GLU A 552 -3.21 27.80 49.58
C GLU A 552 -4.51 28.59 49.83
N ASP A 553 -4.69 29.76 49.20
CA ASP A 553 -5.91 30.58 49.29
C ASP A 553 -6.13 31.47 48.04
N LEU A 554 -7.39 31.92 47.88
CA LEU A 554 -7.89 32.72 46.74
C LEU A 554 -7.30 34.14 46.65
N GLU A 555 -6.58 34.64 47.67
CA GLU A 555 -5.99 35.99 47.59
C GLU A 555 -4.57 35.96 46.95
N GLN A 556 -4.07 34.78 46.57
CA GLN A 556 -2.72 34.61 46.03
C GLN A 556 -2.60 34.93 44.55
N LEU A 557 -3.60 34.51 43.74
CA LEU A 557 -3.72 34.91 42.35
C LEU A 557 -4.66 36.11 42.25
N SER A 558 -4.46 36.97 41.27
CA SER A 558 -5.39 38.05 40.94
C SER A 558 -5.23 38.50 39.48
N PRO A 559 -6.28 38.98 38.81
CA PRO A 559 -6.28 39.29 37.37
C PRO A 559 -5.21 40.28 36.86
N ALA A 560 -4.58 41.03 37.75
CA ALA A 560 -3.55 42.01 37.43
C ALA A 560 -2.22 41.76 38.15
N ALA A 561 -2.14 40.69 38.94
CA ALA A 561 -0.88 40.13 39.39
C ALA A 561 -0.27 39.29 38.25
N ASP A 562 0.93 38.84 38.52
CA ASP A 562 1.86 38.11 37.67
C ASP A 562 2.64 37.29 38.71
N PHE A 563 2.09 36.13 39.06
CA PHE A 563 2.43 35.43 40.30
C PHE A 563 3.84 34.85 40.26
N ASP A 564 4.26 34.32 39.12
CA ASP A 564 5.55 33.71 38.86
C ASP A 564 6.60 34.70 38.28
N ALA A 565 6.16 35.87 37.81
CA ALA A 565 6.96 36.99 37.32
C ALA A 565 7.58 36.77 35.93
N ASP A 566 6.85 36.11 35.03
CA ASP A 566 7.24 35.79 33.66
C ASP A 566 6.90 36.93 32.65
N GLY A 567 5.94 37.79 33.01
CA GLY A 567 5.48 38.91 32.19
C GLY A 567 4.03 38.81 31.69
N LEU A 568 3.36 37.68 31.89
CA LEU A 568 1.91 37.56 31.79
C LEU A 568 1.25 38.02 33.08
N SER A 569 -0.07 37.91 33.12
CA SER A 569 -0.82 38.19 34.34
C SER A 569 -1.75 37.03 34.57
N ASP A 570 -2.14 36.78 35.83
CA ASP A 570 -2.96 35.62 36.19
C ASP A 570 -4.28 35.55 35.38
N GLN A 571 -4.79 36.69 34.89
CA GLN A 571 -5.93 36.74 33.98
C GLN A 571 -5.62 36.26 32.56
N VAL A 572 -4.44 36.63 32.05
CA VAL A 572 -3.95 36.24 30.73
C VAL A 572 -3.53 34.77 30.76
N GLU A 573 -2.88 34.31 31.83
CA GLU A 573 -2.55 32.89 32.03
C GLU A 573 -3.82 32.04 32.06
N PHE A 574 -4.85 32.46 32.80
CA PHE A 574 -6.17 31.82 32.74
C PHE A 574 -6.82 31.81 31.33
N ILE A 575 -6.53 32.81 30.48
CA ILE A 575 -7.09 32.89 29.12
C ILE A 575 -6.26 32.09 28.12
N SER A 576 -4.96 32.03 28.33
CA SER A 576 -3.98 31.32 27.51
C SER A 576 -3.76 29.88 27.96
N ASP A 577 -4.43 29.43 29.03
CA ASP A 577 -4.36 28.09 29.63
C ASP A 577 -2.98 27.73 30.21
N THR A 578 -2.18 28.73 30.59
CA THR A 578 -0.82 28.55 31.11
C THR A 578 -0.79 28.44 32.65
N ASP A 579 0.28 27.86 33.22
CA ASP A 579 0.44 27.64 34.67
C ASP A 579 0.91 28.92 35.38
N PRO A 580 0.05 29.58 36.19
CA PRO A 580 0.38 30.84 36.85
C PRO A 580 1.45 30.71 37.94
N THR A 581 1.97 29.51 38.20
CA THR A 581 3.01 29.24 39.18
C THR A 581 4.37 28.93 38.55
N LYS A 582 4.43 28.88 37.21
CA LYS A 582 5.57 28.40 36.45
C LYS A 582 5.84 29.34 35.28
N THR A 583 7.02 29.97 35.32
CA THR A 583 7.39 31.05 34.38
C THR A 583 7.58 30.65 32.93
N ASP A 584 7.35 29.38 32.59
CA ASP A 584 7.69 28.65 31.37
C ASP A 584 6.84 27.38 31.42
N THR A 585 5.64 27.45 30.83
CA THR A 585 4.57 26.47 31.03
C THR A 585 4.87 25.14 30.35
N ASP A 586 5.45 25.16 29.15
CA ASP A 586 5.84 23.98 28.38
C ASP A 586 7.31 23.56 28.57
N ASP A 587 8.06 24.23 29.44
CA ASP A 587 9.46 23.92 29.81
C ASP A 587 10.45 23.92 28.64
N ASP A 588 10.13 24.64 27.57
CA ASP A 588 10.93 24.70 26.35
C ASP A 588 12.16 25.64 26.48
N GLY A 589 12.18 26.44 27.56
CA GLY A 589 13.23 27.39 27.89
C GLY A 589 12.89 28.86 27.62
N VAL A 590 11.70 29.15 27.10
CA VAL A 590 11.12 30.49 26.93
C VAL A 590 10.02 30.71 27.96
N ASN A 591 9.87 31.95 28.41
CA ASN A 591 8.81 32.31 29.34
C ASN A 591 7.49 32.54 28.61
N ASP A 592 6.34 32.15 29.17
CA ASP A 592 5.03 32.37 28.55
C ASP A 592 4.82 33.84 28.12
N GLY A 593 5.31 34.77 28.95
CA GLY A 593 5.28 36.20 28.67
C GLY A 593 6.13 36.66 27.49
N ASP A 594 7.29 36.03 27.28
CA ASP A 594 8.15 36.27 26.12
C ASP A 594 7.59 35.60 24.87
N GLU A 595 6.95 34.44 24.99
CA GLU A 595 6.32 33.73 23.88
C GLU A 595 5.11 34.46 23.33
N VAL A 596 4.17 34.85 24.21
CA VAL A 596 3.02 35.69 23.84
C VAL A 596 3.48 37.02 23.22
N ALA A 597 4.65 37.53 23.61
CA ALA A 597 5.23 38.75 23.03
C ALA A 597 5.87 38.52 21.65
N ASN A 598 6.46 37.34 21.42
CA ASN A 598 7.09 36.93 20.17
C ASN A 598 6.16 36.15 19.24
N THR A 599 4.90 35.95 19.64
CA THR A 599 3.83 35.26 18.91
C THR A 599 4.03 33.75 18.71
N THR A 600 4.90 33.14 19.50
CA THR A 600 4.94 31.70 19.76
C THR A 600 3.84 31.30 20.76
N ASP A 601 3.52 30.01 20.87
CA ASP A 601 2.41 29.49 21.68
C ASP A 601 2.90 28.91 23.02
N PRO A 602 2.60 29.54 24.18
CA PRO A 602 3.18 29.20 25.48
C PRO A 602 2.72 27.87 26.12
N ASN A 603 2.07 27.02 25.34
CA ASN A 603 1.73 25.66 25.74
C ASN A 603 2.17 24.65 24.68
N ASN A 604 3.06 25.08 23.78
CA ASN A 604 3.54 24.31 22.67
C ASN A 604 5.04 24.60 22.50
N PRO A 605 5.90 23.67 22.91
CA PRO A 605 7.34 23.90 22.92
C PRO A 605 7.93 24.10 21.52
N ASP A 606 7.20 23.83 20.43
CA ASP A 606 7.62 24.01 19.02
C ASP A 606 6.50 24.69 18.19
N SER A 607 6.56 26.01 18.04
CA SER A 607 5.48 26.81 17.46
C SER A 607 5.29 26.68 15.95
N ASP A 608 6.31 26.24 15.20
CA ASP A 608 6.23 26.08 13.75
C ASP A 608 6.26 24.63 13.26
N ASN A 609 6.31 23.68 14.21
CA ASN A 609 6.21 22.23 14.04
C ASN A 609 7.35 21.66 13.18
N ASP A 610 8.55 22.21 13.32
CA ASP A 610 9.72 21.74 12.60
C ASP A 610 10.58 20.75 13.39
N ARG A 611 10.31 20.58 14.70
CA ARG A 611 10.99 19.75 15.72
C ARG A 611 12.17 20.41 16.43
N LEU A 612 12.33 21.72 16.32
CA LEU A 612 13.15 22.53 17.21
C LEU A 612 12.24 23.23 18.21
N SER A 613 12.68 23.32 19.48
CA SER A 613 11.89 24.06 20.46
C SER A 613 12.07 25.56 20.31
N ASP A 614 11.05 26.36 20.60
CA ASP A 614 11.10 27.83 20.49
C ASP A 614 12.29 28.41 21.30
N GLY A 615 12.63 27.75 22.42
CA GLY A 615 13.76 28.06 23.29
C GLY A 615 15.15 27.87 22.68
N VAL A 616 15.32 26.96 21.72
CA VAL A 616 16.58 26.83 20.96
C VAL A 616 16.63 27.76 19.75
N GLU A 617 15.47 28.22 19.28
CA GLU A 617 15.28 29.03 18.08
C GLU A 617 15.31 30.54 18.34
N THR A 618 16.54 31.05 18.50
CA THR A 618 16.72 32.44 18.97
C THR A 618 16.40 33.54 17.95
N ASN A 619 15.99 33.20 16.73
CA ASN A 619 15.74 34.11 15.61
C ASN A 619 16.87 35.15 15.39
N THR A 620 18.12 34.69 15.57
CA THR A 620 19.30 35.55 15.45
C THR A 620 19.90 35.55 14.05
N GLY A 621 19.52 34.59 13.20
CA GLY A 621 20.10 34.35 11.88
C GLY A 621 21.56 33.85 11.95
N ILE A 622 21.96 33.25 13.07
CA ILE A 622 23.32 32.78 13.32
C ILE A 622 23.27 31.44 14.05
N PHE A 623 23.60 30.36 13.34
CA PHE A 623 23.80 29.05 13.96
C PHE A 623 24.99 29.06 14.94
N VAL A 624 24.73 28.71 16.20
CA VAL A 624 25.75 28.59 17.25
C VAL A 624 26.00 27.12 17.59
N ASP A 625 24.97 26.40 18.00
CA ASP A 625 24.91 24.97 18.31
C ASP A 625 23.45 24.50 18.40
N SER A 626 23.21 23.22 18.74
CA SER A 626 21.86 22.64 18.88
C SER A 626 20.99 23.31 19.94
N ASP A 627 21.60 23.96 20.92
CA ASP A 627 20.89 24.64 22.02
C ASP A 627 20.67 26.14 21.69
N ASN A 628 21.09 26.57 20.50
CA ASN A 628 20.96 27.93 19.96
C ASN A 628 21.16 27.91 18.44
N THR A 629 20.12 27.50 17.74
CA THR A 629 20.11 27.29 16.28
C THR A 629 20.08 28.62 15.52
N GLY A 630 19.53 29.65 16.14
CA GLY A 630 19.40 30.98 15.55
C GLY A 630 18.38 31.05 14.42
N THR A 631 17.62 29.99 14.21
CA THR A 631 16.46 29.85 13.31
C THR A 631 15.24 30.56 13.88
N ASP A 632 14.21 30.77 13.06
CA ASP A 632 13.01 31.56 13.39
C ASP A 632 11.88 30.64 13.88
N PRO A 633 11.44 30.72 15.16
CA PRO A 633 10.48 29.81 15.79
C PRO A 633 9.04 29.89 15.27
N LEU A 634 8.86 30.57 14.14
CA LEU A 634 7.57 30.76 13.47
C LEU A 634 7.68 30.42 11.98
N ASN A 635 8.80 29.86 11.57
CA ASN A 635 9.17 29.59 10.20
C ASN A 635 10.21 28.47 10.13
N ASN A 636 9.68 27.26 9.94
CA ASN A 636 10.37 25.98 9.82
C ASN A 636 11.49 25.86 8.76
N ASP A 637 11.77 26.91 7.99
CA ASP A 637 12.81 26.99 6.95
C ASP A 637 13.34 28.43 6.94
N SER A 638 14.31 28.72 7.81
CA SER A 638 14.80 30.07 8.10
C SER A 638 15.49 30.74 6.92
N ASP A 639 15.96 29.98 5.93
CA ASP A 639 16.75 30.49 4.83
C ASP A 639 16.07 30.39 3.44
N GLY A 640 14.95 29.69 3.39
CA GLY A 640 14.04 29.57 2.26
C GLY A 640 14.55 28.62 1.18
N ASP A 641 15.26 27.57 1.57
CA ASP A 641 15.89 26.59 0.68
C ASP A 641 15.22 25.23 0.60
N LEU A 642 14.12 25.10 1.34
CA LEU A 642 13.19 23.99 1.26
C LEU A 642 13.62 22.75 2.04
N LEU A 643 14.65 22.86 2.90
CA LEU A 643 14.93 21.96 4.01
C LEU A 643 14.40 22.58 5.32
N SER A 644 13.93 21.76 6.26
CA SER A 644 13.52 22.32 7.55
C SER A 644 14.73 22.61 8.42
N ASP A 645 14.61 23.63 9.26
CA ASP A 645 15.66 24.04 10.17
C ASP A 645 16.14 22.86 11.04
N PHE A 646 15.23 22.01 11.53
CA PHE A 646 15.56 20.75 12.21
C PHE A 646 16.44 19.80 11.39
N ILE A 647 16.11 19.56 10.11
CA ILE A 647 16.87 18.64 9.24
C ILE A 647 18.30 19.17 9.08
N GLU A 648 18.45 20.47 8.95
CA GLU A 648 19.75 21.10 8.76
C GLU A 648 20.56 21.21 10.05
N VAL A 649 19.91 21.43 11.19
CA VAL A 649 20.54 21.43 12.52
C VAL A 649 21.03 20.03 12.90
N THR A 650 20.30 18.98 12.50
CA THR A 650 20.64 17.59 12.81
C THR A 650 21.66 16.98 11.83
N ASP A 651 21.76 17.49 10.60
CA ASP A 651 22.82 17.14 9.66
C ASP A 651 24.02 18.10 9.76
N ALA A 652 25.11 17.64 10.38
CA ALA A 652 26.34 18.41 10.53
C ALA A 652 27.02 18.86 9.20
N SER A 653 26.49 18.44 8.03
CA SER A 653 26.93 18.89 6.71
C SER A 653 26.11 20.04 6.11
N ARG A 654 24.97 20.37 6.73
CA ARG A 654 24.00 21.40 6.31
C ARG A 654 24.04 22.62 7.24
N ASP A 655 23.42 23.73 6.86
CA ASP A 655 23.45 24.98 7.62
C ASP A 655 22.13 25.74 7.43
N PRO A 656 21.27 25.85 8.47
CA PRO A 656 19.89 26.39 8.41
C PRO A 656 19.79 27.90 8.09
N HIS A 657 20.90 28.49 7.64
CA HIS A 657 21.00 29.88 7.22
C HIS A 657 21.65 30.02 5.84
N THR A 658 21.94 28.90 5.15
CA THR A 658 22.59 28.84 3.83
C THR A 658 21.86 27.94 2.81
N SER A 659 21.05 28.60 1.97
CA SER A 659 20.28 27.91 0.94
C SER A 659 21.03 26.91 0.02
N GLU A 660 20.51 25.68 -0.01
CA GLU A 660 20.93 24.50 -0.74
C GLU A 660 19.75 23.71 -1.39
N PRO A 661 19.98 22.93 -2.47
CA PRO A 661 18.92 22.18 -3.14
C PRO A 661 18.58 20.86 -2.42
N PRO A 662 17.31 20.38 -2.49
CA PRO A 662 16.89 19.12 -1.87
C PRO A 662 17.67 17.92 -2.43
N GLY A 663 18.03 16.99 -1.54
CA GLY A 663 18.82 15.81 -1.85
C GLY A 663 17.98 14.56 -2.08
N GLU A 664 18.65 13.48 -2.48
CA GLU A 664 18.08 12.15 -2.74
C GLU A 664 17.18 11.62 -1.60
N GLY A 665 17.53 11.86 -0.33
CA GLY A 665 16.75 11.41 0.83
C GLY A 665 15.39 12.10 1.00
N ASP A 666 15.28 13.36 0.58
CA ASP A 666 14.13 14.23 0.87
C ASP A 666 12.92 13.91 -0.03
N LEU A 667 13.16 13.25 -1.18
CA LEU A 667 12.15 12.83 -2.16
C LEU A 667 11.83 11.33 -2.10
N LEU A 668 12.73 10.51 -1.55
CA LEU A 668 12.54 9.07 -1.37
C LEU A 668 11.64 8.74 -0.16
N ALA A 669 11.60 9.61 0.85
CA ALA A 669 10.74 9.44 2.01
C ALA A 669 9.27 9.26 1.59
N ASP A 670 8.67 8.13 2.00
CA ASP A 670 7.29 7.73 1.73
C ASP A 670 6.88 7.64 0.26
N LEU A 671 7.85 7.57 -0.66
CA LEU A 671 7.60 7.24 -2.06
C LEU A 671 7.13 5.77 -2.12
N THR A 672 5.95 5.56 -2.67
CA THR A 672 5.34 4.22 -2.78
C THR A 672 5.69 3.57 -4.10
N VAL A 673 5.30 4.22 -5.19
CA VAL A 673 5.52 3.76 -6.56
C VAL A 673 5.96 4.90 -7.44
N TYR A 674 6.80 4.56 -8.40
CA TYR A 674 7.16 5.41 -9.53
C TYR A 674 7.17 4.55 -10.78
N TYR A 675 6.41 4.99 -11.78
CA TYR A 675 6.29 4.38 -13.10
C TYR A 675 6.85 5.39 -14.11
N ASP A 676 8.00 5.07 -14.68
CA ASP A 676 8.74 5.94 -15.60
C ASP A 676 8.13 5.98 -17.00
N PHE A 677 7.32 4.99 -17.37
CA PHE A 677 6.77 4.79 -18.72
C PHE A 677 7.82 4.82 -19.85
N ASP A 678 9.11 4.64 -19.54
CA ASP A 678 10.25 4.84 -20.44
C ASP A 678 10.62 3.59 -21.26
N ASN A 679 10.01 2.45 -20.95
CA ASN A 679 10.29 1.18 -21.61
C ASN A 679 9.08 0.55 -22.30
N ASN A 680 7.92 0.52 -21.63
CA ASN A 680 6.66 -0.01 -22.14
C ASN A 680 5.51 0.28 -21.16
N LEU A 681 4.30 -0.21 -21.47
CA LEU A 681 3.10 -0.08 -20.64
C LEU A 681 2.98 -1.16 -19.54
N LEU A 682 3.98 -2.04 -19.41
CA LEU A 682 4.14 -3.05 -18.35
C LEU A 682 5.19 -2.59 -17.33
N ASP A 683 4.97 -1.40 -16.80
CA ASP A 683 5.89 -0.73 -15.90
C ASP A 683 5.95 -1.43 -14.53
N GLN A 684 7.13 -1.47 -13.94
CA GLN A 684 7.42 -2.26 -12.75
C GLN A 684 7.70 -1.36 -11.56
N ALA A 685 6.82 -1.41 -10.56
CA ALA A 685 6.90 -0.56 -9.37
C ALA A 685 8.18 -0.74 -8.54
N HIS A 686 8.86 -1.89 -8.66
CA HIS A 686 10.01 -2.28 -7.82
C HIS A 686 11.38 -1.99 -8.44
N LEU A 687 11.44 -1.43 -9.66
CA LEU A 687 12.72 -1.16 -10.35
C LEU A 687 13.40 0.11 -9.87
N ILE A 688 12.64 1.05 -9.31
CA ILE A 688 13.11 2.36 -8.84
C ILE A 688 12.77 2.46 -7.35
N ARG A 689 13.63 3.09 -6.55
CA ARG A 689 13.49 3.08 -5.08
C ARG A 689 12.13 3.65 -4.64
N GLY A 690 11.33 2.79 -4.02
CA GLY A 690 10.05 3.07 -3.37
C GLY A 690 9.72 1.93 -2.40
N THR A 691 8.66 2.08 -1.60
CA THR A 691 8.24 1.05 -0.62
C THR A 691 7.51 -0.13 -1.26
N ALA A 692 7.05 -0.02 -2.52
CA ALA A 692 6.46 -1.15 -3.24
C ALA A 692 7.51 -2.18 -3.67
N SER A 693 7.31 -3.43 -3.25
CA SER A 693 8.31 -4.49 -3.43
C SER A 693 7.77 -5.72 -4.19
N ALA A 694 6.50 -5.72 -4.58
CA ALA A 694 5.84 -6.90 -5.12
C ALA A 694 5.54 -6.80 -6.62
N THR A 695 5.53 -7.97 -7.28
CA THR A 695 5.07 -8.08 -8.68
C THR A 695 3.59 -7.74 -8.87
N ALA A 696 2.79 -7.71 -7.80
CA ALA A 696 1.38 -7.32 -7.83
C ALA A 696 1.17 -5.82 -8.06
N ASP A 697 2.20 -5.00 -7.86
CA ASP A 697 2.19 -3.54 -8.02
C ASP A 697 2.57 -3.09 -9.43
N ASN A 698 2.97 -4.03 -10.29
CA ASN A 698 3.32 -3.73 -11.67
C ASN A 698 2.05 -3.36 -12.44
N LEU A 699 2.17 -2.35 -13.31
CA LEU A 699 1.09 -1.97 -14.20
C LEU A 699 0.95 -3.04 -15.28
N ASP A 700 -0.27 -3.55 -15.45
CA ASP A 700 -0.64 -4.44 -16.54
C ASP A 700 -1.59 -3.71 -17.49
N PHE A 701 -1.34 -3.84 -18.80
CA PHE A 701 -2.20 -3.21 -19.79
C PHE A 701 -3.47 -4.03 -20.02
N ALA A 702 -4.65 -3.42 -19.81
CA ALA A 702 -5.92 -4.09 -20.02
C ALA A 702 -6.12 -4.45 -21.51
N SER A 703 -6.40 -5.73 -21.80
CA SER A 703 -6.39 -6.25 -23.18
C SER A 703 -7.39 -5.53 -24.10
N GLY A 704 -6.92 -4.90 -25.18
CA GLY A 704 -7.79 -4.25 -26.18
C GLY A 704 -7.11 -3.27 -27.15
N HIS A 705 -5.92 -2.75 -26.85
CA HIS A 705 -5.23 -1.80 -27.74
C HIS A 705 -3.93 -2.38 -28.31
N PRO A 706 -3.74 -2.46 -29.65
CA PRO A 706 -2.42 -2.68 -30.21
C PRO A 706 -1.61 -1.38 -30.18
N GLY A 707 -0.43 -1.43 -29.55
CA GLY A 707 0.71 -0.50 -29.71
C GLY A 707 0.42 0.99 -29.55
N THR A 708 0.67 1.54 -28.36
CA THR A 708 0.51 2.98 -28.09
C THR A 708 1.59 3.48 -27.14
N TYR A 709 2.82 3.48 -27.65
CA TYR A 709 3.98 4.10 -27.03
C TYR A 709 4.33 5.35 -27.83
N ASP A 710 4.50 6.48 -27.17
CA ASP A 710 4.82 7.77 -27.80
C ASP A 710 6.13 8.33 -27.24
N THR A 711 6.69 9.36 -27.88
CA THR A 711 7.85 10.06 -27.31
C THR A 711 7.44 10.79 -26.03
N GLY A 712 8.08 10.43 -24.92
CA GLY A 712 7.82 10.96 -23.59
C GLY A 712 8.53 12.28 -23.34
N LEU A 713 8.34 12.82 -22.14
CA LEU A 713 9.06 13.99 -21.68
C LEU A 713 10.51 13.61 -21.29
N PHE A 714 10.72 12.43 -20.68
CA PHE A 714 12.05 11.94 -20.26
C PHE A 714 12.50 10.63 -20.92
N GLY A 715 11.86 10.25 -22.01
CA GLY A 715 12.26 9.10 -22.79
C GLY A 715 11.09 8.70 -23.65
N GLY A 716 10.35 7.68 -23.22
CA GLY A 716 9.07 7.36 -23.84
C GLY A 716 7.91 7.55 -22.88
N ALA A 717 6.69 7.40 -23.39
CA ALA A 717 5.49 7.65 -22.61
C ALA A 717 4.34 6.73 -23.04
N GLY A 718 3.41 6.52 -22.12
CA GLY A 718 2.17 5.83 -22.41
C GLY A 718 1.19 6.70 -23.19
N TYR A 719 0.70 6.22 -24.32
CA TYR A 719 -0.37 6.90 -25.08
C TYR A 719 -1.72 6.20 -24.90
N PHE A 720 -2.74 6.97 -24.49
CA PHE A 720 -4.02 6.43 -24.04
C PHE A 720 -5.23 6.90 -24.87
N GLY A 721 -5.05 7.27 -26.15
CA GLY A 721 -6.04 7.93 -27.01
C GLY A 721 -7.40 7.23 -27.29
N PRO A 722 -8.35 7.91 -27.98
CA PRO A 722 -9.75 7.49 -28.10
C PRO A 722 -9.96 6.35 -29.12
N GLY A 723 -10.49 5.23 -28.64
CA GLY A 723 -10.87 4.05 -29.43
C GLY A 723 -11.92 3.18 -28.71
N THR A 724 -12.65 2.32 -29.42
CA THR A 724 -13.79 1.56 -28.87
C THR A 724 -13.42 0.43 -27.89
N GLU A 725 -12.17 0.35 -27.43
CA GLU A 725 -11.64 -0.75 -26.60
C GLU A 725 -10.72 -0.27 -25.43
N GLY A 726 -10.83 1.00 -24.98
CA GLY A 726 -10.41 1.44 -23.63
C GLY A 726 -8.98 1.12 -23.18
N GLY A 727 -7.97 1.65 -23.87
CA GLY A 727 -6.57 1.46 -23.47
C GLY A 727 -6.28 2.20 -22.17
N HIS A 728 -5.97 1.47 -21.11
CA HIS A 728 -5.47 1.95 -19.82
C HIS A 728 -4.53 0.89 -19.25
N ALA A 729 -3.60 1.33 -18.42
CA ALA A 729 -2.81 0.43 -17.60
C ALA A 729 -3.48 0.35 -16.21
N GLU A 730 -3.51 -0.84 -15.64
CA GLU A 730 -4.09 -1.06 -14.32
C GLU A 730 -3.16 -1.88 -13.43
N ALA A 731 -3.11 -1.54 -12.16
CA ALA A 731 -2.54 -2.40 -11.11
C ALA A 731 -3.68 -2.77 -10.15
N PRO A 732 -3.81 -4.04 -9.74
CA PRO A 732 -4.79 -4.43 -8.72
C PRO A 732 -4.54 -3.64 -7.43
N PHE A 733 -5.56 -3.60 -6.55
CA PHE A 733 -5.38 -3.03 -5.23
C PHE A 733 -4.17 -3.67 -4.52
N SER A 734 -3.32 -2.81 -3.97
CA SER A 734 -2.16 -3.22 -3.18
C SER A 734 -1.99 -2.31 -1.99
N ILE A 735 -1.62 -2.92 -0.86
CA ILE A 735 -1.26 -2.18 0.35
C ILE A 735 0.04 -1.41 0.17
N ASP A 736 0.86 -1.73 -0.82
CA ASP A 736 2.10 -1.02 -1.12
C ASP A 736 1.82 0.30 -1.86
N ILE A 737 0.88 0.29 -2.79
CA ILE A 737 0.43 1.49 -3.54
C ILE A 737 -0.50 2.36 -2.70
N ASP A 738 -1.45 1.74 -1.98
CA ASP A 738 -2.55 2.45 -1.31
C ASP A 738 -2.48 2.45 0.22
N GLY A 739 -1.47 1.80 0.81
CA GLY A 739 -1.28 1.49 2.24
C GLY A 739 -2.00 2.35 3.27
N ASP A 740 -1.26 3.12 4.05
CA ASP A 740 -1.77 3.83 5.24
C ASP A 740 -2.61 5.08 4.92
N LEU A 741 -3.37 5.06 3.81
CA LEU A 741 -4.49 5.99 3.61
C LEU A 741 -5.63 5.76 4.65
N ALA A 742 -5.49 4.74 5.50
CA ALA A 742 -6.38 4.39 6.59
C ALA A 742 -5.95 4.96 7.97
N GLY A 743 -4.67 5.28 8.18
CA GLY A 743 -4.07 5.80 9.41
C GLY A 743 -4.45 7.24 9.74
N PRO A 744 -3.88 7.84 10.80
CA PRO A 744 -4.31 9.14 11.32
C PRO A 744 -4.00 10.31 10.37
N SER A 745 -2.91 10.23 9.60
CA SER A 745 -2.43 11.30 8.72
C SER A 745 -3.23 11.43 7.40
N ARG A 746 -3.64 10.27 6.83
CA ARG A 746 -4.39 10.12 5.55
C ARG A 746 -3.90 11.05 4.45
N GLU A 747 -2.60 10.98 4.20
CA GLU A 747 -1.93 11.84 3.26
C GLU A 747 -1.63 11.12 1.95
N ILE A 748 -1.68 11.86 0.85
CA ILE A 748 -1.24 11.37 -0.44
C ILE A 748 -0.68 12.51 -1.26
N THR A 749 0.32 12.19 -2.07
CA THR A 749 0.64 12.95 -3.27
C THR A 749 0.56 12.05 -4.46
N VAL A 750 -0.20 12.45 -5.47
CA VAL A 750 -0.20 11.81 -6.78
C VAL A 750 0.37 12.80 -7.78
N GLN A 751 1.49 12.45 -8.40
CA GLN A 751 2.05 13.19 -9.51
C GLN A 751 1.98 12.41 -10.82
N TRP A 752 2.02 13.15 -11.92
CA TRP A 752 2.30 12.62 -13.25
C TRP A 752 2.56 13.77 -14.24
N TRP A 753 3.29 13.47 -15.30
CA TRP A 753 3.38 14.34 -16.47
C TRP A 753 2.35 13.93 -17.51
N GLY A 754 1.62 14.90 -18.05
CA GLY A 754 0.53 14.64 -18.98
C GLY A 754 0.50 15.61 -20.15
N ARG A 755 0.35 15.06 -21.36
CA ARG A 755 0.10 15.83 -22.58
C ARG A 755 -1.34 15.61 -23.00
N VAL A 756 -2.07 16.68 -23.30
CA VAL A 756 -3.46 16.59 -23.77
C VAL A 756 -3.54 16.84 -25.28
N ASP A 757 -3.68 15.77 -26.06
CA ASP A 757 -3.79 15.87 -27.52
C ASP A 757 -5.17 16.37 -27.96
N ALA A 758 -6.22 15.88 -27.31
CA ALA A 758 -7.56 16.46 -27.45
C ALA A 758 -8.49 16.03 -26.32
N PHE A 759 -9.17 16.98 -25.70
CA PHE A 759 -10.30 16.63 -24.87
C PHE A 759 -11.52 16.19 -25.70
N THR A 760 -11.88 14.92 -25.63
CA THR A 760 -12.98 14.31 -26.39
C THR A 760 -14.26 14.18 -25.59
N THR A 761 -14.18 14.07 -24.27
CA THR A 761 -15.33 13.99 -23.35
C THR A 761 -15.15 14.95 -22.18
N GLY A 762 -16.24 15.27 -21.48
CA GLY A 762 -16.21 16.20 -20.34
C GLY A 762 -15.59 15.60 -19.07
N TRP A 763 -15.22 14.32 -19.08
CA TRP A 763 -14.73 13.58 -17.93
C TRP A 763 -13.67 12.60 -18.40
N GLN A 764 -12.46 13.08 -18.66
CA GLN A 764 -11.31 12.23 -18.99
C GLN A 764 -10.38 12.18 -17.79
N ALA A 765 -9.98 10.99 -17.38
CA ALA A 765 -9.13 10.76 -16.23
C ALA A 765 -7.70 10.44 -16.67
N GLY A 766 -6.72 11.03 -15.99
CA GLY A 766 -5.30 10.74 -16.20
C GLY A 766 -4.87 9.57 -15.33
N VAL A 767 -4.86 9.78 -14.01
CA VAL A 767 -4.55 8.74 -13.00
C VAL A 767 -5.69 8.71 -11.98
N ALA A 768 -6.24 7.53 -11.68
CA ALA A 768 -7.42 7.42 -10.82
C ALA A 768 -7.54 6.10 -10.05
N ARG A 769 -8.07 6.19 -8.82
CA ARG A 769 -8.52 5.05 -8.00
C ARG A 769 -10.03 4.92 -7.89
N GLY A 770 -10.80 5.97 -8.23
CA GLY A 770 -12.25 5.82 -8.38
C GLY A 770 -13.08 7.08 -8.18
N GLU A 771 -14.36 6.85 -7.87
CA GLU A 771 -15.36 7.88 -7.63
C GLU A 771 -15.67 8.04 -6.13
N GLY A 772 -16.45 9.06 -5.78
CA GLY A 772 -16.96 9.25 -4.42
C GLY A 772 -15.90 9.86 -3.50
N GLU A 773 -15.47 9.11 -2.50
CA GLU A 773 -14.42 9.49 -1.54
C GLU A 773 -13.04 8.94 -1.94
N ASN A 774 -12.95 8.21 -3.06
CA ASN A 774 -11.67 7.83 -3.67
C ASN A 774 -11.01 9.03 -4.34
N TRP A 775 -9.77 8.86 -4.82
CA TRP A 775 -9.03 9.91 -5.51
C TRP A 775 -8.95 9.73 -7.04
N ARG A 776 -8.84 10.86 -7.75
CA ARG A 776 -8.64 10.91 -9.21
C ARG A 776 -8.16 12.27 -9.72
N PHE A 777 -7.34 12.23 -10.77
CA PHE A 777 -7.06 13.33 -11.66
C PHE A 777 -7.96 13.28 -12.89
N HIS A 778 -8.71 14.34 -13.16
CA HIS A 778 -9.58 14.38 -14.34
C HIS A 778 -9.82 15.77 -14.90
N ARG A 779 -10.32 15.84 -16.13
CA ARG A 779 -10.77 17.07 -16.76
C ARG A 779 -11.93 17.71 -15.98
N TRP A 780 -11.89 19.03 -15.80
CA TRP A 780 -13.01 19.79 -15.23
C TRP A 780 -14.14 20.02 -16.26
N GLY A 781 -15.01 19.04 -16.45
CA GLY A 781 -16.18 19.19 -17.33
C GLY A 781 -15.79 19.54 -18.77
N ASP A 782 -16.43 20.55 -19.36
CA ASP A 782 -16.08 21.02 -20.72
C ASP A 782 -14.94 22.07 -20.74
N ASN A 783 -14.27 22.31 -19.61
CA ASN A 783 -13.23 23.33 -19.49
C ASN A 783 -11.86 22.79 -19.97
N PRO A 784 -10.94 23.67 -20.41
CA PRO A 784 -9.60 23.31 -20.86
C PRO A 784 -8.60 23.12 -19.72
N THR A 785 -9.04 22.72 -18.52
CA THR A 785 -8.19 22.56 -17.33
C THR A 785 -8.58 21.32 -16.53
N MET A 786 -7.81 21.04 -15.49
CA MET A 786 -7.89 19.83 -14.67
C MET A 786 -8.63 20.08 -13.35
N ALA A 787 -9.00 18.98 -12.72
CA ALA A 787 -9.57 18.88 -11.40
C ALA A 787 -8.83 17.79 -10.63
N TRP A 788 -8.66 18.03 -9.34
CA TRP A 788 -8.18 17.03 -8.39
C TRP A 788 -9.34 16.64 -7.49
N GLN A 789 -9.51 15.35 -7.28
CA GLN A 789 -10.32 14.82 -6.20
C GLN A 789 -9.39 13.94 -5.37
N GLY A 790 -9.07 14.36 -4.14
CA GLY A 790 -8.34 13.57 -3.15
C GLY A 790 -9.20 13.43 -1.90
N GLY A 791 -10.20 12.54 -1.98
CA GLY A 791 -11.28 12.46 -1.00
C GLY A 791 -12.62 12.88 -1.61
N GLY A 792 -13.53 13.41 -0.80
CA GLY A 792 -14.83 13.86 -1.33
C GLY A 792 -14.78 15.25 -1.94
N GLY A 793 -15.31 15.34 -3.16
CA GLY A 793 -15.55 16.59 -3.87
C GLY A 793 -14.35 17.08 -4.67
N ASP A 794 -14.59 17.41 -5.94
CA ASP A 794 -13.58 17.96 -6.84
C ASP A 794 -13.16 19.38 -6.40
N ILE A 795 -11.86 19.66 -6.46
CA ILE A 795 -11.33 21.03 -6.49
C ILE A 795 -10.91 21.38 -7.91
N THR A 796 -11.18 22.63 -8.28
CA THR A 796 -10.94 23.16 -9.62
C THR A 796 -10.39 24.57 -9.54
N PRO A 797 -9.58 25.01 -10.51
CA PRO A 797 -9.11 26.39 -10.56
C PRO A 797 -10.27 27.41 -10.43
N PRO A 798 -10.02 28.60 -9.86
CA PRO A 798 -11.06 29.60 -9.59
C PRO A 798 -11.88 29.98 -10.82
N GLU A 799 -11.25 30.07 -11.99
CA GLU A 799 -11.90 30.32 -13.26
C GLU A 799 -11.63 29.19 -14.27
N ALA A 800 -12.63 28.86 -15.08
CA ALA A 800 -12.58 27.80 -16.09
C ALA A 800 -11.48 27.93 -17.16
N THR A 801 -10.85 29.09 -17.26
CA THR A 801 -9.78 29.38 -18.24
C THR A 801 -8.40 29.48 -17.61
N ASP A 802 -8.30 29.35 -16.28
CA ASP A 802 -7.02 29.32 -15.60
C ASP A 802 -6.36 27.96 -15.85
N PHE A 803 -5.03 27.95 -15.97
CA PHE A 803 -4.23 26.77 -16.29
C PHE A 803 -4.77 25.96 -17.48
N PRO A 804 -4.76 26.52 -18.71
CA PRO A 804 -5.16 25.78 -19.89
C PRO A 804 -4.13 24.70 -20.22
N VAL A 805 -4.56 23.44 -20.31
CA VAL A 805 -3.66 22.26 -20.51
C VAL A 805 -3.88 21.54 -21.85
N ALA A 806 -4.89 21.96 -22.61
CA ALA A 806 -5.23 21.37 -23.91
C ALA A 806 -4.58 22.12 -25.08
N ASP A 807 -3.28 22.36 -24.98
CA ASP A 807 -2.45 23.03 -25.97
C ASP A 807 -1.48 22.09 -26.71
N GLY A 808 -1.41 20.82 -26.28
CA GLY A 808 -0.57 19.79 -26.86
C GLY A 808 0.85 19.76 -26.29
N GLU A 809 1.13 20.53 -25.24
CA GLU A 809 2.40 20.49 -24.51
C GLU A 809 2.29 19.56 -23.29
N TRP A 810 3.45 19.16 -22.76
CA TRP A 810 3.53 18.41 -21.50
C TRP A 810 3.32 19.33 -20.31
N HIS A 811 2.48 18.89 -19.37
CA HIS A 811 2.17 19.60 -18.13
C HIS A 811 2.44 18.70 -16.93
N HIS A 812 2.87 19.30 -15.82
CA HIS A 812 3.06 18.59 -14.55
C HIS A 812 1.81 18.72 -13.70
N PHE A 813 1.20 17.59 -13.36
CA PHE A 813 -0.02 17.53 -12.55
C PHE A 813 0.31 16.92 -11.20
N VAL A 814 0.06 17.67 -10.12
CA VAL A 814 0.25 17.16 -8.75
C VAL A 814 -0.95 17.45 -7.88
N GLY A 815 -1.40 16.41 -7.17
CA GLY A 815 -2.57 16.45 -6.32
C GLY A 815 -2.16 15.99 -4.95
N THR A 816 -2.24 16.88 -3.97
CA THR A 816 -1.97 16.53 -2.58
C THR A 816 -3.28 16.46 -1.81
N SER A 817 -3.33 15.61 -0.80
CA SER A 817 -4.37 15.65 0.22
C SER A 817 -3.75 15.24 1.53
N SER A 818 -4.06 15.98 2.59
CA SER A 818 -3.53 15.77 3.91
C SER A 818 -4.64 15.99 4.92
N ALA A 819 -4.95 14.96 5.71
CA ALA A 819 -5.91 15.12 6.81
C ALA A 819 -5.26 15.81 8.01
N ILE A 820 -3.92 15.77 8.14
CA ILE A 820 -3.13 16.53 9.13
C ILE A 820 -3.34 18.03 8.92
N THR A 821 -2.96 18.56 7.75
CA THR A 821 -3.13 19.99 7.43
C THR A 821 -4.58 20.34 7.07
N ASN A 822 -5.45 19.33 6.95
CA ASN A 822 -6.80 19.42 6.41
C ASN A 822 -6.84 20.19 5.08
N THR A 823 -5.90 19.94 4.19
CA THR A 823 -5.85 20.55 2.87
C THR A 823 -5.82 19.50 1.77
N LYS A 824 -6.55 19.75 0.68
CA LYS A 824 -6.31 19.13 -0.61
C LYS A 824 -5.98 20.23 -1.62
N VAL A 825 -4.94 20.00 -2.41
CA VAL A 825 -4.37 21.01 -3.27
C VAL A 825 -4.13 20.43 -4.66
N LEU A 826 -4.42 21.23 -5.69
CA LEU A 826 -4.11 20.94 -7.07
C LEU A 826 -2.99 21.88 -7.51
N TYR A 827 -1.89 21.31 -7.98
CA TYR A 827 -0.80 22.02 -8.63
C TYR A 827 -0.79 21.69 -10.12
N ILE A 828 -0.53 22.71 -10.94
CA ILE A 828 -0.31 22.57 -12.38
C ILE A 828 0.96 23.35 -12.72
N ASP A 829 1.92 22.67 -13.35
CA ASP A 829 3.23 23.22 -13.75
C ASP A 829 4.00 23.84 -12.58
N GLY A 830 4.04 23.11 -11.45
CA GLY A 830 4.74 23.53 -10.22
C GLY A 830 4.06 24.66 -9.44
N VAL A 831 2.85 25.11 -9.84
CA VAL A 831 2.14 26.23 -9.20
C VAL A 831 0.82 25.76 -8.61
N GLU A 832 0.51 26.18 -7.38
CA GLU A 832 -0.80 25.94 -6.76
C GLU A 832 -1.92 26.58 -7.59
N ALA A 833 -2.78 25.74 -8.17
CA ALA A 833 -3.93 26.16 -8.93
C ALA A 833 -5.15 26.40 -8.03
N VAL A 834 -5.34 25.57 -7.00
CA VAL A 834 -6.40 25.71 -5.99
C VAL A 834 -6.12 24.82 -4.77
N SER A 835 -6.48 25.29 -3.59
CA SER A 835 -6.55 24.50 -2.36
C SER A 835 -7.95 24.58 -1.74
N SER A 836 -8.33 23.54 -0.99
CA SER A 836 -9.54 23.53 -0.16
C SER A 836 -9.40 22.55 0.99
N ALA A 837 -10.30 22.60 1.97
CA ALA A 837 -10.36 21.57 2.99
C ALA A 837 -10.69 20.18 2.42
N VAL A 838 -10.10 19.11 2.97
CA VAL A 838 -10.28 17.73 2.48
C VAL A 838 -11.75 17.30 2.53
N GLY A 839 -12.52 17.81 3.50
CA GLY A 839 -13.98 17.69 3.57
C GLY A 839 -14.45 16.29 3.99
N THR A 840 -14.14 15.27 3.20
CA THR A 840 -14.17 13.86 3.60
C THR A 840 -12.84 13.22 3.17
N PRO A 841 -12.15 12.51 4.08
CA PRO A 841 -10.87 11.89 3.77
C PRO A 841 -10.95 10.91 2.60
N ILE A 842 -9.78 10.57 2.06
CA ILE A 842 -9.65 9.55 1.02
C ILE A 842 -10.16 8.21 1.57
N ALA A 843 -11.04 7.56 0.81
CA ALA A 843 -11.49 6.20 1.11
C ALA A 843 -10.49 5.17 0.58
N VAL A 844 -10.33 4.09 1.33
CA VAL A 844 -9.60 2.90 0.89
C VAL A 844 -10.60 1.90 0.31
N ASP A 845 -10.82 1.97 -1.00
CA ASP A 845 -11.63 0.99 -1.72
C ASP A 845 -10.74 -0.13 -2.30
N THR A 846 -10.68 -1.24 -1.58
CA THR A 846 -9.89 -2.42 -1.95
C THR A 846 -10.44 -3.17 -3.17
N THR A 847 -11.62 -2.78 -3.65
CA THR A 847 -12.29 -3.44 -4.79
C THR A 847 -11.99 -2.80 -6.14
N LEU A 848 -11.41 -1.60 -6.13
CA LEU A 848 -11.02 -0.87 -7.34
C LEU A 848 -9.51 -1.05 -7.56
N PRO A 849 -9.03 -1.17 -8.81
CA PRO A 849 -7.61 -1.07 -9.14
C PRO A 849 -7.13 0.38 -9.17
N LEU A 850 -5.82 0.60 -9.24
CA LEU A 850 -5.24 1.82 -9.78
C LEU A 850 -5.38 1.77 -11.31
N MET A 851 -5.89 2.84 -11.93
CA MET A 851 -5.89 2.97 -13.40
C MET A 851 -5.14 4.22 -13.85
N VAL A 852 -4.25 4.03 -14.82
CA VAL A 852 -3.58 5.08 -15.58
C VAL A 852 -4.19 5.10 -16.98
N GLY A 853 -4.81 6.22 -17.34
CA GLY A 853 -5.49 6.46 -18.61
C GLY A 853 -7.01 6.24 -18.58
N GLU A 854 -7.61 5.83 -17.46
CA GLU A 854 -9.06 5.62 -17.29
C GLU A 854 -9.45 5.71 -15.80
N ASN A 855 -10.74 5.56 -15.47
CA ASN A 855 -11.27 5.60 -14.12
C ASN A 855 -12.00 4.30 -13.73
N PRO A 856 -11.57 3.61 -12.66
CA PRO A 856 -12.14 2.33 -12.25
C PRO A 856 -13.56 2.46 -11.68
N GLY A 857 -13.92 3.63 -11.15
CA GLY A 857 -15.25 3.86 -10.57
C GLY A 857 -16.33 4.24 -11.60
N ALA A 858 -15.94 4.64 -12.81
CA ALA A 858 -16.87 5.03 -13.87
C ALA A 858 -16.20 5.07 -15.25
N ASN A 859 -16.30 3.97 -15.99
CA ASN A 859 -15.68 3.75 -17.31
C ASN A 859 -16.21 4.69 -18.41
N ASN A 860 -15.50 4.75 -19.55
CA ASN A 860 -15.67 5.69 -20.67
C ASN A 860 -15.18 7.11 -20.35
N ARG A 861 -14.09 7.19 -19.58
CA ARG A 861 -13.40 8.42 -19.20
C ARG A 861 -11.95 8.35 -19.65
N GLU A 862 -11.70 7.72 -20.78
CA GLU A 862 -10.37 7.45 -21.30
C GLU A 862 -9.60 8.76 -21.49
N TRP A 863 -8.33 8.77 -21.09
CA TRP A 863 -7.42 9.87 -21.39
C TRP A 863 -7.28 10.04 -22.91
N ASN A 864 -6.76 11.18 -23.36
CA ASN A 864 -6.42 11.33 -24.76
C ASN A 864 -5.20 12.22 -24.93
N GLY A 865 -4.05 11.55 -24.84
CA GLY A 865 -2.73 12.10 -25.00
C GLY A 865 -1.71 11.22 -24.26
N GLY A 866 -0.53 11.78 -24.01
CA GLY A 866 0.57 11.12 -23.32
C GLY A 866 0.43 11.20 -21.80
N ILE A 867 0.94 10.18 -21.11
CA ILE A 867 1.18 10.12 -19.66
C ILE A 867 2.61 9.60 -19.45
N ASP A 868 3.33 10.24 -18.54
CA ASP A 868 4.72 9.95 -18.22
C ASP A 868 4.98 10.17 -16.71
N ASP A 869 6.01 9.52 -16.14
CA ASP A 869 6.49 9.70 -14.75
C ASP A 869 5.40 9.75 -13.66
N VAL A 870 4.56 8.72 -13.59
CA VAL A 870 3.54 8.65 -12.55
C VAL A 870 4.22 8.27 -11.23
N ALA A 871 4.07 9.09 -10.20
CA ALA A 871 4.61 8.78 -8.87
C ALA A 871 3.58 9.05 -7.78
N ILE A 872 3.62 8.23 -6.72
CA ILE A 872 2.69 8.31 -5.59
C ILE A 872 3.47 8.28 -4.28
N TRP A 873 3.21 9.23 -3.39
CA TRP A 873 3.73 9.24 -2.01
C TRP A 873 2.60 9.06 -1.00
N ARG A 874 2.90 8.45 0.15
CA ARG A 874 2.02 8.35 1.34
C ARG A 874 2.04 9.60 2.23
N ARG A 875 2.60 10.69 1.73
CA ARG A 875 2.63 12.00 2.39
C ARG A 875 2.23 13.08 1.40
N ALA A 876 1.81 14.24 1.91
CA ALA A 876 1.64 15.42 1.10
C ALA A 876 3.02 16.08 0.87
N LEU A 877 3.48 16.15 -0.39
CA LEU A 877 4.65 16.92 -0.75
C LEU A 877 4.37 18.40 -0.54
N THR A 878 5.40 19.15 -0.11
CA THR A 878 5.29 20.61 0.01
C THR A 878 5.18 21.26 -1.37
N ALA A 879 4.65 22.49 -1.43
CA ALA A 879 4.53 23.23 -2.69
C ALA A 879 5.89 23.41 -3.37
N GLU A 880 6.94 23.47 -2.57
CA GLU A 880 8.30 23.71 -2.95
C GLU A 880 9.01 22.44 -3.45
N GLN A 881 8.75 21.26 -2.85
CA GLN A 881 9.15 19.95 -3.40
C GLN A 881 8.51 19.72 -4.79
N ILE A 882 7.24 20.09 -4.94
CA ILE A 882 6.50 20.00 -6.21
C ILE A 882 7.11 20.91 -7.27
N LEU A 883 7.44 22.16 -6.90
CA LEU A 883 8.10 23.11 -7.79
C LEU A 883 9.49 22.63 -8.21
N ALA A 884 10.24 21.96 -7.33
CA ALA A 884 11.55 21.39 -7.62
C ALA A 884 11.45 20.29 -8.69
N ILE A 885 10.51 19.35 -8.53
CA ILE A 885 10.26 18.28 -9.52
C ILE A 885 9.88 18.87 -10.88
N TYR A 886 8.98 19.87 -10.89
CA TYR A 886 8.62 20.58 -12.13
C TYR A 886 9.82 21.25 -12.79
N SER A 887 10.64 21.94 -12.00
CA SER A 887 11.80 22.70 -12.50
C SER A 887 12.87 21.78 -13.09
N ALA A 888 13.12 20.63 -12.47
CA ALA A 888 14.00 19.60 -13.01
C ALA A 888 13.43 19.01 -14.32
N GLY A 889 12.12 18.75 -14.37
CA GLY A 889 11.46 18.23 -15.55
C GLY A 889 11.54 19.17 -16.77
N ILE A 890 11.32 20.47 -16.59
CA ILE A 890 11.50 21.42 -17.72
C ILE A 890 12.98 21.57 -18.15
N GLU A 891 13.93 21.11 -17.33
CA GLU A 891 15.36 21.00 -17.65
C GLU A 891 15.74 19.63 -18.23
N GLY A 892 14.77 18.71 -18.38
CA GLY A 892 14.94 17.40 -18.98
C GLY A 892 15.47 16.33 -18.04
N GLN A 893 15.23 16.46 -16.74
CA GLN A 893 15.57 15.47 -15.71
C GLN A 893 14.29 14.85 -15.15
N SER A 894 14.22 13.53 -15.12
CA SER A 894 13.09 12.79 -14.56
C SER A 894 13.12 12.76 -13.04
N LEU A 895 12.05 12.28 -12.40
CA LEU A 895 12.06 12.04 -10.95
C LEU A 895 13.15 11.02 -10.59
N ALA A 896 13.37 9.98 -11.39
CA ALA A 896 14.47 9.04 -11.22
C ALA A 896 15.85 9.71 -11.23
N ASP A 897 16.07 10.70 -12.10
CA ASP A 897 17.34 11.45 -12.11
C ASP A 897 17.59 12.23 -10.80
N LEU A 898 16.52 12.66 -10.12
CA LEU A 898 16.59 13.34 -8.82
C LEU A 898 16.85 12.37 -7.65
N ILE A 899 16.25 11.17 -7.68
CA ILE A 899 16.26 10.22 -6.53
C ILE A 899 17.26 9.06 -6.64
N ASP A 900 17.72 8.69 -7.84
CA ASP A 900 18.69 7.61 -8.04
C ASP A 900 19.96 8.08 -8.79
N GLY A 901 19.96 9.33 -9.27
CA GLY A 901 20.96 9.84 -10.20
C GLY A 901 20.88 9.15 -11.58
N PRO A 902 21.81 9.42 -12.50
CA PRO A 902 21.77 8.93 -13.89
C PRO A 902 22.12 7.43 -14.05
N ALA A 903 21.68 6.58 -13.11
CA ALA A 903 22.10 5.19 -12.95
C ALA A 903 20.94 4.16 -12.81
N ALA A 904 19.71 4.49 -13.21
CA ALA A 904 18.69 3.46 -13.44
C ALA A 904 19.19 2.48 -14.52
N ASP A 905 19.14 1.16 -14.28
CA ASP A 905 19.53 0.14 -15.26
C ASP A 905 18.44 0.07 -16.35
N PRO A 906 18.64 0.68 -17.54
CA PRO A 906 17.59 0.77 -18.56
C PRO A 906 17.25 -0.60 -19.16
N LEU A 907 18.05 -1.63 -18.90
CA LEU A 907 17.85 -2.98 -19.41
C LEU A 907 17.25 -3.94 -18.38
N ALA A 908 17.10 -3.53 -17.12
CA ALA A 908 16.49 -4.31 -16.03
C ALA A 908 16.94 -5.78 -15.99
N LEU A 909 18.26 -6.01 -15.89
CA LEU A 909 18.85 -7.36 -15.99
C LEU A 909 18.54 -8.24 -14.77
N ALA A 910 17.78 -9.31 -14.96
CA ALA A 910 17.53 -10.35 -13.97
C ALA A 910 18.28 -11.66 -14.28
N VAL A 911 18.77 -12.36 -13.25
CA VAL A 911 19.48 -13.65 -13.40
C VAL A 911 18.91 -14.70 -12.46
N SER A 912 18.50 -15.85 -12.99
CA SER A 912 17.90 -16.96 -12.23
C SER A 912 18.42 -18.33 -12.68
N LEU A 913 18.06 -19.39 -11.96
CA LEU A 913 18.31 -20.77 -12.41
C LEU A 913 17.26 -21.19 -13.46
N SER A 914 17.69 -21.92 -14.47
CA SER A 914 16.78 -22.42 -15.50
C SER A 914 15.92 -23.57 -14.98
N GLU A 915 14.59 -23.44 -15.12
CA GLU A 915 13.60 -24.48 -14.78
C GLU A 915 13.81 -25.81 -15.53
N LEU A 916 14.52 -25.79 -16.66
CA LEU A 916 14.76 -26.96 -17.50
C LEU A 916 16.01 -27.75 -17.09
N ASP A 917 16.97 -27.10 -16.43
CA ASP A 917 18.21 -27.71 -15.93
C ASP A 917 18.84 -26.84 -14.81
N PRO A 918 18.89 -27.33 -13.55
CA PRO A 918 19.40 -26.57 -12.40
C PRO A 918 20.93 -26.29 -12.47
N LEU A 919 21.63 -26.74 -13.52
CA LEU A 919 23.04 -26.41 -13.76
C LEU A 919 23.24 -25.28 -14.79
N THR A 920 22.16 -24.62 -15.21
CA THR A 920 22.21 -23.51 -16.19
C THR A 920 21.53 -22.26 -15.64
N LEU A 921 22.06 -21.09 -16.02
CA LEU A 921 21.54 -19.77 -15.66
C LEU A 921 20.62 -19.25 -16.77
N ARG A 922 19.64 -18.45 -16.38
CA ARG A 922 18.78 -17.66 -17.26
C ARG A 922 19.07 -16.18 -16.97
N ALA A 923 19.37 -15.41 -18.01
CA ALA A 923 19.36 -13.96 -17.96
C ALA A 923 18.13 -13.42 -18.70
N GLU A 924 17.44 -12.47 -18.09
CA GLU A 924 16.27 -11.80 -18.65
C GLU A 924 16.50 -10.30 -18.60
N PHE A 925 16.22 -9.60 -19.69
CA PHE A 925 16.45 -8.16 -19.81
C PHE A 925 15.53 -7.54 -20.86
N ASN A 926 15.29 -6.24 -20.74
CA ASN A 926 14.46 -5.47 -21.66
C ASN A 926 15.16 -5.29 -23.01
N THR A 927 14.36 -5.24 -24.09
CA THR A 927 14.87 -5.06 -25.45
C THR A 927 14.01 -4.11 -26.27
N GLU A 928 14.65 -3.24 -27.03
CA GLU A 928 14.04 -2.21 -27.89
C GLU A 928 14.08 -2.63 -29.36
N ALA A 929 12.96 -2.44 -30.08
CA ALA A 929 12.86 -2.77 -31.50
C ALA A 929 13.93 -2.04 -32.33
N GLY A 930 14.71 -2.78 -33.13
CA GLY A 930 15.80 -2.20 -33.91
C GLY A 930 17.14 -2.12 -33.18
N LYS A 931 17.22 -2.54 -31.92
CA LYS A 931 18.47 -2.78 -31.19
C LYS A 931 18.90 -4.26 -31.23
N GLN A 932 20.15 -4.50 -30.85
CA GLN A 932 20.71 -5.82 -30.58
C GLN A 932 21.51 -5.79 -29.28
N TYR A 933 21.77 -6.97 -28.70
CA TYR A 933 22.31 -7.08 -27.35
C TYR A 933 23.42 -8.12 -27.25
N ASP A 934 24.42 -7.85 -26.41
CA ASP A 934 25.48 -8.79 -26.05
C ASP A 934 25.51 -9.06 -24.54
N ILE A 935 25.80 -10.29 -24.15
CA ILE A 935 26.11 -10.62 -22.75
C ILE A 935 27.62 -10.60 -22.54
N LEU A 936 28.10 -9.74 -21.63
CA LEU A 936 29.48 -9.65 -21.20
C LEU A 936 29.66 -10.36 -19.85
N VAL A 937 30.83 -10.93 -19.59
CA VAL A 937 31.12 -11.71 -18.36
C VAL A 937 32.51 -11.40 -17.78
N SER A 938 32.63 -11.44 -16.45
CA SER A 938 33.90 -11.26 -15.73
C SER A 938 33.87 -12.02 -14.39
N GLN A 939 35.03 -12.40 -13.84
CA GLN A 939 35.16 -12.86 -12.45
C GLN A 939 35.63 -11.74 -11.50
N ASP A 940 35.90 -10.55 -12.02
CA ASP A 940 36.58 -9.48 -11.30
C ASP A 940 35.98 -8.12 -11.64
N LEU A 941 35.28 -7.52 -10.66
CA LEU A 941 34.68 -6.20 -10.75
C LEU A 941 35.70 -5.05 -10.85
N SER A 942 36.97 -5.29 -10.52
CA SER A 942 38.02 -4.26 -10.67
C SER A 942 38.46 -4.04 -12.12
N THR A 943 38.05 -4.94 -13.04
CA THR A 943 38.28 -4.77 -14.48
C THR A 943 37.23 -3.79 -15.03
N PRO A 944 37.64 -2.71 -15.74
CA PRO A 944 36.70 -1.80 -16.37
C PRO A 944 35.70 -2.54 -17.25
N VAL A 945 34.45 -2.14 -17.18
CA VAL A 945 33.31 -2.83 -17.80
C VAL A 945 33.48 -2.99 -19.32
N ASP A 946 34.05 -1.99 -20.00
CA ASP A 946 34.32 -2.02 -21.44
C ASP A 946 35.40 -3.06 -21.85
N ALA A 947 36.08 -3.66 -20.88
CA ALA A 947 37.10 -4.68 -21.08
C ALA A 947 36.64 -6.08 -20.66
N TRP A 948 35.35 -6.28 -20.34
CA TRP A 948 34.79 -7.59 -20.04
C TRP A 948 34.67 -8.45 -21.31
N ASP A 949 34.77 -9.77 -21.14
CA ASP A 949 34.73 -10.71 -22.27
C ASP A 949 33.28 -10.96 -22.71
N GLU A 950 33.01 -11.06 -24.01
CA GLU A 950 31.69 -11.50 -24.51
C GLU A 950 31.45 -12.99 -24.25
N LEU A 951 30.27 -13.33 -23.75
CA LEU A 951 29.84 -14.70 -23.51
C LEU A 951 29.62 -15.41 -24.84
N THR A 952 30.38 -16.46 -25.10
CA THR A 952 30.29 -17.21 -26.36
C THR A 952 28.89 -17.80 -26.57
N GLY A 953 28.24 -17.41 -27.66
CA GLY A 953 26.90 -17.86 -28.04
C GLY A 953 25.77 -16.92 -27.60
N ALA A 954 26.10 -15.80 -26.95
CA ALA A 954 25.18 -14.75 -26.54
C ALA A 954 25.64 -13.39 -27.09
N GLN A 955 26.07 -13.39 -28.35
CA GLN A 955 26.37 -12.19 -29.15
C GLN A 955 25.23 -11.89 -30.13
N ASP A 956 25.06 -10.62 -30.49
CA ASP A 956 24.11 -10.11 -31.49
C ASP A 956 22.67 -10.61 -31.24
N ILE A 957 22.24 -10.62 -29.98
CA ILE A 957 20.89 -11.06 -29.58
C ILE A 957 19.90 -10.04 -30.14
N PRO A 958 19.01 -10.41 -31.08
CA PRO A 958 18.04 -9.47 -31.62
C PRO A 958 17.04 -9.08 -30.53
N ALA A 959 16.54 -7.86 -30.60
CA ALA A 959 15.44 -7.45 -29.74
C ALA A 959 14.25 -8.42 -29.84
N ASP A 960 13.71 -8.80 -28.69
CA ASP A 960 12.52 -9.64 -28.64
C ASP A 960 11.29 -8.79 -28.98
N PRO A 961 10.40 -9.24 -29.89
CA PRO A 961 9.15 -8.54 -30.18
C PRO A 961 8.25 -8.30 -28.97
N SER A 962 8.42 -9.03 -27.85
CA SER A 962 7.69 -8.79 -26.61
C SER A 962 8.28 -7.65 -25.76
N GLY A 963 9.41 -7.08 -26.14
CA GLY A 963 10.13 -6.08 -25.34
C GLY A 963 11.03 -6.68 -24.25
N ARG A 964 11.12 -8.01 -24.14
CA ARG A 964 11.94 -8.70 -23.11
C ARG A 964 12.57 -9.96 -23.66
N ALA A 965 13.90 -10.04 -23.62
CA ALA A 965 14.64 -11.24 -24.01
C ALA A 965 14.90 -12.15 -22.81
N SER A 966 14.86 -13.47 -23.03
CA SER A 966 15.19 -14.49 -22.04
C SER A 966 16.19 -15.48 -22.62
N ILE A 967 17.41 -15.50 -22.08
CA ILE A 967 18.55 -16.26 -22.61
C ILE A 967 19.07 -17.21 -21.54
N VAL A 968 19.15 -18.50 -21.89
CA VAL A 968 19.67 -19.54 -20.99
C VAL A 968 21.09 -19.94 -21.42
N PHE A 969 22.04 -19.92 -20.49
CA PHE A 969 23.43 -20.31 -20.71
C PHE A 969 24.02 -21.07 -19.52
N ALA A 970 25.09 -21.83 -19.77
CA ALA A 970 25.80 -22.51 -18.68
C ALA A 970 26.62 -21.49 -17.86
N ALA A 971 26.74 -21.71 -16.55
CA ALA A 971 27.55 -20.85 -15.69
C ALA A 971 28.95 -20.62 -16.30
N PRO A 972 29.31 -19.36 -16.63
CA PRO A 972 30.53 -19.07 -17.38
C PRO A 972 31.78 -19.36 -16.56
N PHE A 973 31.65 -19.38 -15.24
CA PHE A 973 32.72 -19.59 -14.29
C PHE A 973 32.32 -20.58 -13.18
N PRO A 974 33.28 -21.33 -12.61
CA PRO A 974 33.03 -22.12 -11.41
C PRO A 974 33.00 -21.22 -10.15
N GLY A 975 31.93 -21.31 -9.37
CA GLY A 975 31.71 -20.45 -8.20
C GLY A 975 31.06 -19.14 -8.62
N GLU A 976 31.67 -18.02 -8.22
CA GLU A 976 31.14 -16.67 -8.47
C GLU A 976 31.65 -16.07 -9.78
N GLY A 977 30.82 -15.20 -10.36
CA GLY A 977 31.12 -14.40 -11.53
C GLY A 977 30.02 -13.38 -11.78
N PHE A 978 30.30 -12.43 -12.66
CA PHE A 978 29.47 -11.27 -12.96
C PHE A 978 29.13 -11.25 -14.44
N ILE A 979 27.94 -10.73 -14.76
CA ILE A 979 27.48 -10.54 -16.12
C ILE A 979 27.00 -9.10 -16.32
N LYS A 980 26.97 -8.63 -17.57
CA LYS A 980 26.40 -7.35 -18.00
C LYS A 980 25.73 -7.52 -19.36
N ILE A 981 24.68 -6.73 -19.64
CA ILE A 981 24.16 -6.55 -21.00
C ILE A 981 24.75 -5.29 -21.64
N ARG A 982 25.14 -5.40 -22.91
CA ARG A 982 25.51 -4.25 -23.75
C ARG A 982 24.46 -4.13 -24.86
N GLU A 983 23.78 -3.00 -24.91
CA GLU A 983 22.93 -2.63 -26.04
C GLU A 983 23.76 -2.03 -27.18
N GLU A 984 23.39 -2.40 -28.40
CA GLU A 984 23.92 -1.83 -29.64
C GLU A 984 22.79 -1.55 -30.62
N ASN A 985 23.04 -0.68 -31.60
CA ASN A 985 22.10 -0.52 -32.71
C ASN A 985 22.06 -1.82 -33.52
N GLY A 986 20.85 -2.29 -33.83
CA GLY A 986 20.66 -3.41 -34.73
C GLY A 986 21.18 -3.08 -36.13
N PRO A 987 21.45 -4.12 -36.95
CA PRO A 987 21.88 -3.90 -38.33
C PRO A 987 20.80 -3.12 -39.10
N PRO A 988 21.19 -2.21 -40.02
CA PRO A 988 20.22 -1.49 -40.84
C PRO A 988 19.34 -2.47 -41.61
N LEU A 989 18.05 -2.14 -41.71
CA LEU A 989 17.05 -2.90 -42.48
C LEU A 989 17.48 -3.06 -43.94
N PHE A 990 18.15 -2.04 -44.44
CA PHE A 990 18.78 -2.02 -45.74
C PHE A 990 20.00 -1.12 -45.69
N ALA A 991 21.13 -1.58 -46.22
CA ALA A 991 22.28 -0.72 -46.45
C ALA A 991 22.97 -1.09 -47.77
N ASP A 992 23.39 -0.08 -48.51
CA ASP A 992 24.15 -0.25 -49.74
C ASP A 992 25.13 0.92 -49.89
N ASP A 993 26.42 0.59 -49.82
CA ASP A 993 27.55 1.50 -50.08
C ASP A 993 27.96 1.49 -51.55
N PHE A 994 27.23 0.75 -52.40
CA PHE A 994 27.45 0.59 -53.84
C PHE A 994 28.78 -0.02 -54.28
N GLU A 995 29.65 -0.41 -53.34
CA GLU A 995 30.96 -1.01 -53.64
C GLU A 995 30.84 -2.46 -54.12
N SER A 996 29.69 -3.08 -53.85
CA SER A 996 29.35 -4.41 -54.35
C SER A 996 28.82 -4.40 -55.80
N GLY A 997 28.61 -3.21 -56.39
CA GLY A 997 28.01 -2.99 -57.71
C GLY A 997 26.51 -2.69 -57.64
N ALA A 998 25.83 -2.69 -58.79
CA ALA A 998 24.45 -2.18 -58.89
C ALA A 998 23.36 -3.02 -58.17
N GLY A 999 23.68 -4.20 -57.64
CA GLY A 999 22.70 -5.03 -56.92
C GLY A 999 21.37 -5.23 -57.68
N GLU A 1000 20.26 -5.00 -56.98
CA GLU A 1000 18.89 -4.99 -57.53
C GLU A 1000 18.36 -3.57 -57.81
N TRP A 1001 19.23 -2.57 -57.82
CA TRP A 1001 18.84 -1.19 -58.15
C TRP A 1001 18.40 -1.07 -59.61
N GLU A 1002 17.32 -0.33 -59.85
CA GLU A 1002 16.71 -0.16 -61.16
C GLU A 1002 16.68 1.32 -61.57
N ALA A 1003 17.50 1.68 -62.55
CA ALA A 1003 17.44 2.99 -63.20
C ALA A 1003 16.37 3.00 -64.30
N VAL A 1004 15.47 3.99 -64.26
CA VAL A 1004 14.36 4.17 -65.19
C VAL A 1004 14.43 5.57 -65.81
N VAL A 1005 14.22 5.63 -67.11
CA VAL A 1005 14.06 6.88 -67.87
C VAL A 1005 12.57 7.07 -68.17
N ASN A 1006 11.99 8.15 -67.65
CA ASN A 1006 10.57 8.46 -67.73
C ASN A 1006 10.23 9.45 -68.88
N ASP A 1007 11.23 10.09 -69.49
CA ASP A 1007 11.07 10.99 -70.63
C ASP A 1007 11.24 10.30 -72.02
N GLU A 1008 10.79 10.95 -73.09
CA GLU A 1008 10.88 10.39 -74.46
C GLU A 1008 12.27 10.57 -75.09
N GLU A 1009 13.06 11.52 -74.60
CA GLU A 1009 14.35 11.92 -75.13
C GLU A 1009 15.48 10.95 -74.75
N GLY A 1010 15.46 10.43 -73.53
CA GLY A 1010 16.42 9.47 -72.97
C GLY A 1010 17.86 9.92 -73.06
N ASN A 1011 18.09 11.20 -72.81
CA ASN A 1011 19.41 11.85 -72.86
C ASN A 1011 20.16 11.84 -71.51
N SER A 1012 19.49 11.47 -70.41
CA SER A 1012 20.08 11.26 -69.07
C SER A 1012 19.61 9.94 -68.49
N GLN A 1013 20.41 9.36 -67.59
CA GLN A 1013 20.05 8.16 -66.83
C GLN A 1013 20.85 8.15 -65.53
N TRP A 1014 20.31 7.53 -64.48
CA TRP A 1014 21.15 7.18 -63.34
C TRP A 1014 22.25 6.19 -63.78
N GLU A 1015 23.49 6.45 -63.39
CA GLU A 1015 24.66 5.62 -63.69
C GLU A 1015 25.46 5.33 -62.41
N LEU A 1016 25.81 4.07 -62.20
CA LEU A 1016 26.72 3.65 -61.13
C LEU A 1016 28.17 3.67 -61.61
N GLY A 1017 29.04 4.31 -60.84
CA GLY A 1017 30.49 4.28 -61.07
C GLY A 1017 31.20 5.39 -60.31
N THR A 1018 32.47 5.64 -60.62
CA THR A 1018 33.22 6.76 -60.03
C THR A 1018 32.74 8.07 -60.66
N PRO A 1019 32.14 8.99 -59.88
CA PRO A 1019 31.77 10.31 -60.38
C PRO A 1019 33.03 11.05 -60.88
N VAL A 1020 32.94 11.71 -62.03
CA VAL A 1020 34.06 12.44 -62.66
C VAL A 1020 33.62 13.81 -63.20
N GLY A 1021 32.73 14.47 -62.47
CA GLY A 1021 32.15 15.76 -62.84
C GLY A 1021 33.19 16.90 -62.88
N THR A 1022 32.88 17.98 -63.62
CA THR A 1022 33.75 19.17 -63.64
C THR A 1022 33.69 19.98 -62.33
N ASN A 1023 32.58 19.88 -61.61
CA ASN A 1023 32.30 20.56 -60.33
C ASN A 1023 31.69 19.62 -59.25
N GLY A 1024 31.38 18.37 -59.60
CA GLY A 1024 30.85 17.36 -58.71
C GLY A 1024 31.95 16.61 -57.95
N PRO A 1025 31.60 15.55 -57.21
CA PRO A 1025 32.58 14.82 -56.43
C PRO A 1025 33.58 14.05 -57.32
N ASP A 1026 34.82 13.89 -56.84
CA ASP A 1026 35.90 13.14 -57.51
C ASP A 1026 35.83 11.60 -57.23
N GLY A 1027 34.82 11.15 -56.50
CA GLY A 1027 34.61 9.79 -56.00
C GLY A 1027 33.28 9.68 -55.26
N GLY A 1028 32.97 8.52 -54.69
CA GLY A 1028 31.84 8.42 -53.78
C GLY A 1028 32.19 8.97 -52.37
N SER A 1029 31.25 8.87 -51.45
CA SER A 1029 31.39 9.31 -50.06
C SER A 1029 32.49 8.51 -49.34
N GLY A 1030 33.17 9.12 -48.36
CA GLY A 1030 34.18 8.42 -47.56
C GLY A 1030 35.41 7.87 -48.32
N GLU A 1031 35.71 8.38 -49.53
CA GLU A 1031 36.69 7.81 -50.48
C GLU A 1031 36.26 6.49 -51.16
N SER A 1032 34.95 6.19 -51.21
CA SER A 1032 34.41 5.05 -51.95
C SER A 1032 34.65 5.19 -53.47
N ALA A 1033 34.70 4.05 -54.18
CA ALA A 1033 35.02 4.01 -55.60
C ALA A 1033 33.79 4.22 -56.49
N SER A 1034 32.59 4.02 -55.96
CA SER A 1034 31.34 3.97 -56.73
C SER A 1034 30.25 4.75 -56.01
N ALA A 1035 29.49 5.54 -56.76
CA ALA A 1035 28.25 6.17 -56.31
C ALA A 1035 27.25 6.21 -57.48
N TRP A 1036 25.95 6.37 -57.19
CA TRP A 1036 24.96 6.60 -58.23
C TRP A 1036 24.87 8.08 -58.55
N SER A 1037 24.96 8.43 -59.83
CA SER A 1037 24.84 9.81 -60.28
C SER A 1037 23.89 9.91 -61.46
N THR A 1038 23.14 11.01 -61.56
CA THR A 1038 22.21 11.34 -62.66
C THR A 1038 22.83 11.35 -64.06
N ASN A 1039 24.17 11.31 -64.12
CA ASN A 1039 25.05 10.79 -65.17
C ASN A 1039 26.46 10.72 -64.52
N LEU A 1040 27.43 9.94 -65.02
CA LEU A 1040 28.83 10.09 -64.58
C LEU A 1040 29.50 11.40 -65.06
N GLY A 1041 28.70 12.42 -65.38
CA GLY A 1041 29.03 13.72 -65.94
C GLY A 1041 27.81 14.64 -65.96
N ASN A 1042 27.66 15.48 -66.99
CA ASN A 1042 26.55 16.43 -67.12
C ASN A 1042 25.24 15.74 -67.57
N TYR A 1043 24.10 16.19 -67.06
CA TYR A 1043 22.77 15.74 -67.50
C TYR A 1043 22.22 16.57 -68.67
N GLY A 1044 21.24 16.01 -69.38
CA GLY A 1044 20.59 16.63 -70.54
C GLY A 1044 19.32 17.44 -70.19
N PRO A 1045 18.85 18.32 -71.08
CA PRO A 1045 17.61 19.10 -70.89
C PRO A 1045 16.35 18.24 -70.87
N ASN A 1046 15.36 18.64 -70.08
CA ASN A 1046 14.03 18.03 -69.89
C ASN A 1046 14.08 16.54 -69.53
N SER A 1047 15.07 16.13 -68.75
CA SER A 1047 15.20 14.75 -68.27
C SER A 1047 14.17 14.50 -67.17
N ASP A 1048 13.58 13.31 -67.15
CA ASP A 1048 12.81 12.79 -66.01
C ASP A 1048 13.28 11.36 -65.77
N ILE A 1049 14.04 11.15 -64.70
CA ILE A 1049 14.69 9.87 -64.43
C ILE A 1049 14.46 9.45 -62.98
N SER A 1050 14.33 8.14 -62.75
CA SER A 1050 14.12 7.56 -61.43
C SER A 1050 15.14 6.47 -61.16
N LEU A 1051 15.60 6.38 -59.93
CA LEU A 1051 16.40 5.26 -59.42
C LEU A 1051 15.60 4.58 -58.31
N PHE A 1052 15.31 3.30 -58.50
CA PHE A 1052 14.59 2.48 -57.52
C PHE A 1052 15.56 1.62 -56.72
N SER A 1053 15.39 1.62 -55.40
CA SER A 1053 16.03 0.65 -54.51
C SER A 1053 15.48 -0.76 -54.73
N PRO A 1054 16.18 -1.78 -54.21
CA PRO A 1054 15.59 -3.08 -53.93
C PRO A 1054 14.35 -2.98 -53.03
N ALA A 1055 13.57 -4.07 -52.96
CA ALA A 1055 12.42 -4.13 -52.07
C ALA A 1055 12.86 -4.16 -50.60
N ILE A 1056 12.25 -3.31 -49.79
CA ILE A 1056 12.47 -3.16 -48.35
C ILE A 1056 11.18 -3.59 -47.64
N ASP A 1057 11.32 -4.50 -46.69
CA ASP A 1057 10.20 -5.09 -45.94
C ASP A 1057 9.95 -4.30 -44.65
N MET A 1058 8.81 -3.61 -44.58
CA MET A 1058 8.36 -2.84 -43.42
C MET A 1058 7.25 -3.54 -42.62
N THR A 1059 6.98 -4.82 -42.88
CA THR A 1059 5.74 -5.49 -42.44
C THR A 1059 5.57 -5.54 -40.91
N ASN A 1060 6.68 -5.48 -40.15
CA ASN A 1060 6.67 -5.56 -38.68
C ASN A 1060 7.31 -4.34 -38.00
N LEU A 1061 7.32 -3.17 -38.65
CA LEU A 1061 7.99 -1.98 -38.13
C LEU A 1061 7.02 -0.81 -37.97
N PRO A 1062 7.11 -0.07 -36.84
CA PRO A 1062 6.30 1.12 -36.62
C PRO A 1062 6.77 2.31 -37.47
N GLY A 1063 8.07 2.36 -37.82
CA GLY A 1063 8.67 3.40 -38.65
C GLY A 1063 10.09 3.06 -39.11
N ALA A 1064 10.66 3.89 -40.00
CA ALA A 1064 12.06 3.83 -40.42
C ALA A 1064 12.59 5.21 -40.82
N GLN A 1065 13.92 5.38 -40.81
CA GLN A 1065 14.61 6.52 -41.42
C GLN A 1065 15.39 6.04 -42.62
N LEU A 1066 15.27 6.75 -43.73
CA LEU A 1066 16.25 6.71 -44.81
C LEU A 1066 17.35 7.72 -44.49
N THR A 1067 18.60 7.27 -44.46
CA THR A 1067 19.79 8.13 -44.47
C THR A 1067 20.62 7.85 -45.72
N PHE A 1068 21.16 8.89 -46.34
CA PHE A 1068 22.07 8.76 -47.46
C PHE A 1068 22.94 9.99 -47.63
N GLN A 1069 24.10 9.81 -48.24
CA GLN A 1069 25.00 10.89 -48.60
C GLN A 1069 24.62 11.43 -49.97
N ALA A 1070 24.41 12.74 -50.08
CA ALA A 1070 24.06 13.41 -51.31
C ALA A 1070 25.07 14.51 -51.65
N TRP A 1071 25.40 14.63 -52.93
CA TRP A 1071 26.12 15.79 -53.48
C TRP A 1071 25.24 16.46 -54.52
N ARG A 1072 24.87 17.73 -54.27
CA ARG A 1072 24.05 18.54 -55.18
C ARG A 1072 24.92 19.57 -55.90
N ASP A 1073 24.98 19.46 -57.23
CA ASP A 1073 25.68 20.42 -58.12
C ASP A 1073 24.77 20.81 -59.31
N THR A 1074 23.62 21.41 -58.98
CA THR A 1074 22.68 21.99 -59.96
C THR A 1074 22.92 23.49 -60.15
N ASP A 1075 22.46 24.03 -61.28
CA ASP A 1075 22.73 25.41 -61.69
C ASP A 1075 21.78 26.45 -61.06
N LEU A 1076 20.88 25.99 -60.18
CA LEU A 1076 19.89 26.74 -59.39
C LEU A 1076 18.67 27.24 -60.19
N PHE A 1077 18.40 26.73 -61.40
CA PHE A 1077 17.35 27.24 -62.28
C PHE A 1077 16.36 26.19 -62.82
N GLY A 1078 15.58 25.60 -61.93
CA GLY A 1078 14.33 24.92 -62.31
C GLY A 1078 14.41 23.39 -62.32
N GLU A 1079 15.52 22.84 -61.84
CA GLU A 1079 15.68 21.44 -61.52
C GLU A 1079 14.90 21.10 -60.25
N SER A 1080 14.39 19.87 -60.18
CA SER A 1080 13.79 19.32 -58.97
C SER A 1080 14.23 17.89 -58.77
N ALA A 1081 14.52 17.54 -57.53
CA ALA A 1081 14.73 16.15 -57.14
C ALA A 1081 13.88 15.83 -55.91
N SER A 1082 13.52 14.57 -55.78
CA SER A 1082 12.71 14.11 -54.67
C SER A 1082 12.91 12.64 -54.36
N VAL A 1083 12.55 12.29 -53.13
CA VAL A 1083 12.43 10.93 -52.65
C VAL A 1083 10.96 10.59 -52.53
N ARG A 1084 10.60 9.42 -53.06
CA ARG A 1084 9.23 8.88 -53.00
C ARG A 1084 9.28 7.44 -52.50
N PHE A 1085 8.30 7.05 -51.70
CA PHE A 1085 8.16 5.68 -51.23
C PHE A 1085 7.06 4.98 -52.02
N ARG A 1086 7.37 3.87 -52.70
CA ARG A 1086 6.41 3.16 -53.55
C ARG A 1086 6.17 1.73 -53.09
N LYS A 1087 4.91 1.36 -52.95
CA LYS A 1087 4.51 -0.03 -52.72
C LYS A 1087 4.97 -0.93 -53.88
N VAL A 1088 5.62 -2.06 -53.57
CA VAL A 1088 6.19 -2.96 -54.59
C VAL A 1088 5.12 -3.58 -55.50
N ASP A 1089 3.92 -3.85 -54.97
CA ASP A 1089 2.87 -4.55 -55.70
C ASP A 1089 2.30 -3.76 -56.89
N ASP A 1090 2.03 -2.46 -56.70
CA ASP A 1090 1.29 -1.66 -57.67
C ASP A 1090 1.88 -0.25 -57.93
N ASN A 1091 3.03 0.06 -57.34
CA ASN A 1091 3.70 1.37 -57.42
C ASN A 1091 2.88 2.55 -56.87
N THR A 1092 1.88 2.28 -56.03
CA THR A 1092 1.17 3.34 -55.31
C THR A 1092 2.16 4.11 -54.43
N LEU A 1093 2.06 5.44 -54.46
CA LEU A 1093 2.84 6.33 -53.61
C LEU A 1093 2.33 6.20 -52.17
N LEU A 1094 3.24 5.98 -51.22
CA LEU A 1094 3.00 5.95 -49.79
C LEU A 1094 3.48 7.29 -49.24
N GLY A 1095 2.58 8.06 -48.62
CA GLY A 1095 2.88 9.40 -48.10
C GLY A 1095 3.05 10.50 -49.15
N ALA A 1096 3.57 11.64 -48.70
CA ALA A 1096 3.94 12.77 -49.55
C ALA A 1096 5.30 12.54 -50.24
N GLU A 1097 5.53 13.27 -51.33
CA GLU A 1097 6.85 13.31 -51.97
C GLU A 1097 7.78 14.27 -51.22
N GLU A 1098 8.96 13.77 -50.86
CA GLU A 1098 9.96 14.53 -50.10
C GLU A 1098 10.92 15.22 -51.05
N ALA A 1099 10.84 16.55 -51.09
CA ALA A 1099 11.67 17.34 -52.01
C ALA A 1099 13.11 17.44 -51.49
N ILE A 1100 14.08 17.09 -52.33
CA ILE A 1100 15.48 17.41 -52.09
C ILE A 1100 15.69 18.85 -52.55
N ASP A 1101 16.16 19.72 -51.64
CA ASP A 1101 16.44 21.11 -51.98
C ASP A 1101 17.60 21.20 -52.99
N MET A 1102 17.25 21.42 -54.26
CA MET A 1102 18.20 21.62 -55.37
C MET A 1102 18.61 23.09 -55.54
N SER A 1103 18.27 23.98 -54.59
CA SER A 1103 18.75 25.37 -54.57
C SER A 1103 20.08 25.56 -53.82
N SER A 1104 20.68 24.46 -53.37
CA SER A 1104 21.94 24.43 -52.63
C SER A 1104 23.05 23.77 -53.46
N PHE A 1105 24.25 24.34 -53.39
CA PHE A 1105 25.46 23.80 -54.03
C PHE A 1105 26.40 23.26 -52.97
N ASP A 1106 26.65 21.95 -52.99
CA ASP A 1106 27.47 21.29 -51.99
C ASP A 1106 28.96 21.28 -52.38
N GLN A 1107 29.84 21.46 -51.39
CA GLN A 1107 31.30 21.33 -51.55
C GLN A 1107 31.86 20.02 -50.95
N ALA A 1108 30.98 19.24 -50.33
CA ALA A 1108 31.22 17.94 -49.71
C ALA A 1108 29.88 17.19 -49.70
N TYR A 1109 29.91 15.86 -49.67
CA TYR A 1109 28.69 15.07 -49.43
C TYR A 1109 27.99 15.57 -48.16
N GLN A 1110 26.67 15.71 -48.26
CA GLN A 1110 25.79 16.07 -47.16
C GLN A 1110 24.91 14.86 -46.86
N GLU A 1111 24.81 14.52 -45.57
CA GLU A 1111 23.84 13.52 -45.14
C GLU A 1111 22.43 14.10 -45.24
N ILE A 1112 21.53 13.35 -45.86
CA ILE A 1112 20.10 13.64 -45.90
C ILE A 1112 19.38 12.51 -45.16
N SER A 1113 18.61 12.90 -44.15
CA SER A 1113 17.77 11.99 -43.36
C SER A 1113 16.30 12.28 -43.65
N ILE A 1114 15.55 11.24 -44.02
CA ILE A 1114 14.14 11.32 -44.38
C ILE A 1114 13.37 10.26 -43.58
N PRO A 1115 12.42 10.63 -42.71
CA PRO A 1115 11.52 9.67 -42.09
C PRO A 1115 10.64 8.99 -43.14
N PHE A 1116 10.40 7.69 -42.98
CA PHE A 1116 9.39 7.01 -43.76
C PHE A 1116 8.00 7.54 -43.37
N PRO A 1117 7.08 7.71 -44.33
CA PRO A 1117 5.72 8.14 -44.04
C PRO A 1117 4.97 7.04 -43.27
N VAL A 1118 4.03 7.42 -42.41
CA VAL A 1118 3.23 6.46 -41.61
C VAL A 1118 2.50 5.44 -42.48
N GLU A 1119 2.13 5.80 -43.72
CA GLU A 1119 1.51 4.90 -44.68
C GLU A 1119 2.46 3.81 -45.23
N ALA A 1120 3.76 3.89 -44.93
CA ALA A 1120 4.76 2.88 -45.24
C ALA A 1120 4.81 1.74 -44.21
N ALA A 1121 4.29 1.95 -43.00
CA ALA A 1121 4.27 0.93 -41.96
C ALA A 1121 3.42 -0.28 -42.39
N GLY A 1122 3.95 -1.49 -42.22
CA GLY A 1122 3.25 -2.73 -42.58
C GLY A 1122 3.31 -3.11 -44.07
N GLU A 1123 4.07 -2.39 -44.90
CA GLU A 1123 4.13 -2.60 -46.35
C GLU A 1123 5.49 -3.13 -46.84
N ILE A 1124 5.53 -3.74 -48.04
CA ILE A 1124 6.78 -4.00 -48.76
C ILE A 1124 6.92 -2.93 -49.85
N LEU A 1125 7.97 -2.12 -49.77
CA LEU A 1125 8.13 -0.91 -50.60
C LEU A 1125 9.52 -0.81 -51.25
N ARG A 1126 9.68 0.16 -52.13
CA ARG A 1126 10.97 0.60 -52.68
C ARG A 1126 11.08 2.12 -52.62
N ILE A 1127 12.30 2.61 -52.42
CA ILE A 1127 12.64 4.02 -52.45
C ILE A 1127 12.86 4.42 -53.92
N GLU A 1128 12.25 5.52 -54.34
CA GLU A 1128 12.46 6.14 -55.65
C GLU A 1128 13.15 7.49 -55.46
N PHE A 1129 14.37 7.60 -55.99
CA PHE A 1129 15.06 8.89 -56.16
C PHE A 1129 14.74 9.43 -57.56
N ASN A 1130 13.91 10.46 -57.64
CA ASN A 1130 13.51 11.10 -58.89
C ASN A 1130 14.31 12.39 -59.12
N PHE A 1131 14.71 12.62 -60.36
CA PHE A 1131 15.38 13.85 -60.79
C PHE A 1131 14.75 14.35 -62.09
N VAL A 1132 14.40 15.63 -62.12
CA VAL A 1132 13.84 16.32 -63.28
C VAL A 1132 14.68 17.55 -63.59
N SER A 1133 15.19 17.65 -64.81
CA SER A 1133 15.93 18.83 -65.27
C SER A 1133 15.06 19.82 -66.03
N ASP A 1134 15.50 21.06 -66.06
CA ASP A 1134 14.82 22.13 -66.76
C ASP A 1134 15.03 22.05 -68.29
N GLY A 1135 14.55 23.05 -69.04
CA GLY A 1135 14.64 23.06 -70.51
C GLY A 1135 16.03 23.39 -71.08
N THR A 1136 17.03 23.61 -70.24
CA THR A 1136 18.37 24.04 -70.60
C THR A 1136 19.39 22.92 -70.44
N ASN A 1137 20.53 23.09 -71.11
CA ASN A 1137 21.56 22.05 -71.14
C ASN A 1137 22.65 22.48 -70.18
N ASP A 1138 22.74 21.79 -69.05
CA ASP A 1138 23.56 22.23 -67.94
C ASP A 1138 24.91 21.55 -67.94
N ASP A 1139 25.96 22.38 -67.97
CA ASP A 1139 27.33 21.90 -67.93
C ASP A 1139 27.84 21.81 -66.48
N PHE A 1140 27.10 21.13 -65.62
CA PHE A 1140 27.39 20.90 -64.19
C PHE A 1140 26.86 19.52 -63.73
N SER A 1141 27.43 18.93 -62.68
CA SER A 1141 27.18 17.54 -62.29
C SER A 1141 25.96 17.46 -61.39
N GLY A 1142 24.91 16.74 -61.76
CA GLY A 1142 23.60 16.80 -61.08
C GLY A 1142 23.54 16.23 -59.66
N LEU A 1143 22.57 15.36 -59.39
CA LEU A 1143 22.46 14.69 -58.10
C LEU A 1143 23.33 13.44 -58.09
N THR A 1144 24.20 13.30 -57.08
CA THR A 1144 24.94 12.08 -56.78
C THR A 1144 24.56 11.61 -55.39
N ILE A 1145 24.31 10.31 -55.22
CA ILE A 1145 23.96 9.69 -53.94
C ILE A 1145 24.87 8.49 -53.63
N ASP A 1146 25.17 8.29 -52.35
CA ASP A 1146 26.00 7.21 -51.82
C ASP A 1146 25.63 6.85 -50.38
N ASP A 1147 26.18 5.76 -49.85
CA ASP A 1147 25.99 5.29 -48.47
C ASP A 1147 24.50 5.24 -48.05
N ILE A 1148 23.67 4.55 -48.84
CA ILE A 1148 22.24 4.43 -48.53
C ILE A 1148 22.08 3.52 -47.33
N ARG A 1149 21.33 3.99 -46.34
CA ARG A 1149 21.01 3.22 -45.15
C ARG A 1149 19.56 3.46 -44.77
N VAL A 1150 18.88 2.39 -44.39
CA VAL A 1150 17.53 2.42 -43.84
C VAL A 1150 17.60 1.79 -42.47
N ASP A 1151 17.38 2.61 -41.47
CA ASP A 1151 17.33 2.18 -40.08
C ASP A 1151 15.89 2.11 -39.64
N ALA A 1152 15.56 1.13 -38.82
CA ALA A 1152 14.29 1.18 -38.10
C ALA A 1152 14.32 2.45 -37.24
N MET A 1153 13.24 3.23 -37.27
CA MET A 1153 13.05 4.33 -36.34
C MET A 1153 12.09 3.88 -35.29
N ASN A 1154 12.43 4.22 -34.06
CA ASN A 1154 11.46 4.26 -33.00
C ASN A 1154 10.46 5.40 -33.33
N PRO A 1155 9.14 5.23 -33.15
CA PRO A 1155 8.23 6.36 -32.97
C PRO A 1155 8.73 7.35 -31.90
#